data_AF-A0AA40HHH2-F1
#
_entry.id   AF-A0AA40HHH2-F1
#
_cell.length_a   1.000
_cell.length_b   1.000
_cell.length_c   1.000
_cell.angle_alpha   90.00
_cell.angle_beta   90.00
_cell.angle_gamma   90.00
#
_symmetry.space_group_name_H-M   'P 1'
#
loop_
_entity.id
_entity.type
_entity.pdbx_description
1 polymer ?
#
loop_
_entity_poly.entity_id
_entity_poly.type
_entity_poly.pdbx_seq_one_letter_code
_entity_poly.pdbx_strand_id
1 'polypeptide(L)'
;MKALPPTVFPGWRRGRCSRDGPRIGSISSACESHAEGPCGRPGSLALSLLRLHTPSAAAAAGTGRHRGWGGAEHSAAGGVLPVVLPSLRPNICTTRGVSSCQQCLAVSPMCAWCSDQTLTQGSPRCNLKENLLKDHCALESIEFPLSEVSILEARPLSDKGSGDSSQITQVSPQRIALRLRPDDSKSFSIQVRQVEDYPVDIYYLMDLSYSMKDDLWSIQNLGTKLASQMRKLTSNLRIGFGAFVDKPVSPYMMKTTCLPMFGYKHVLTLTDQVNRFNEEVKKQSVSRNRDSPEGGFDAIMQATVCDEKIGWRNDASHLLVFTTDAKTHIALDGRLAGIVQPNDGQCHVGSDNHYSASTTMDYPSLGLMTEKLSQKNINLIFAVTEAVVNLYQNYSELIPGTTVGVLSADSSNVLQLIVDAYGKIRSKVELEVRDLPEELSLSFNATCLNNEVIPGLKSCVGLKIGDTFIFHFLSILSSSFISQHLSLKPANTLLQDEDPRSSLNEVSGSVKLLVSRLPRLDEFPLRGVSFSIEAKVRGCPQEKEKSFTIKPVGFKDSLTVQVTFDCDCACQAQAEPNSRRCNNGNGTFECGVCRCGPGWLGSQCECSEEDYRPSQQDECSPQEGQPVCSQRGECLCGQCVCHSSDFGKITGKYCECDDFSCVRYKGEMCSGHGQCSCGDCLCDSDWTGYYCNCTTRTDTCMSSNGLLCSGRGKCECGSCVCIQPGSYGTTCEKCPTCPDACTFKKSVSSVRSSTAESCTRKTLATVTVVMRGHWQDAVNCTYKNEDDCVIRFQYYEDSSGKSILYVVEEPECPKGPDILVVLLSVMGAILLIGLATLLIWKLLITIHDRKEFAKFEEERARAKWDTANNPLYKEATSTFTNITYRGT
;
A
#
# COMPACT_ATOMS: atom_id res chain seq x y z
N MET A 1 54.83 29.43 -18.58
CA MET A 1 54.72 30.48 -17.54
C MET A 1 55.03 29.87 -16.18
N LYS A 2 55.59 30.70 -15.31
CA LYS A 2 56.09 30.45 -13.95
C LYS A 2 55.22 29.54 -13.07
N ALA A 3 55.84 28.51 -12.50
CA ALA A 3 55.48 27.95 -11.19
C ALA A 3 56.37 28.59 -10.11
N LEU A 4 55.88 28.74 -8.87
CA LEU A 4 56.60 29.00 -7.60
C LEU A 4 55.56 28.95 -6.42
N PRO A 5 55.94 28.86 -5.12
CA PRO A 5 55.52 27.73 -4.28
C PRO A 5 54.96 28.12 -2.87
N PRO A 6 54.63 27.15 -1.99
CA PRO A 6 54.24 27.42 -0.60
C PRO A 6 55.40 27.32 0.44
N THR A 7 55.44 28.24 1.40
CA THR A 7 56.31 28.33 2.63
C THR A 7 55.62 29.26 3.66
N VAL A 8 55.88 29.36 4.98
CA VAL A 8 56.76 28.70 6.00
C VAL A 8 56.08 28.97 7.38
N PHE A 9 55.91 28.02 8.33
CA PHE A 9 56.74 27.71 9.54
C PHE A 9 57.04 28.89 10.53
N PRO A 10 57.43 28.69 11.83
CA PRO A 10 57.76 27.45 12.59
C PRO A 10 57.29 27.34 14.09
N GLY A 11 57.58 26.18 14.75
CA GLY A 11 57.75 26.05 16.23
C GLY A 11 57.41 24.64 16.82
N TRP A 12 58.28 23.62 16.78
CA TRP A 12 59.26 23.16 17.81
C TRP A 12 58.69 22.64 19.17
N ARG A 13 59.15 21.54 19.81
CA ARG A 13 60.00 20.34 19.48
C ARG A 13 59.98 19.31 20.66
N ARG A 14 60.02 17.99 20.36
CA ARG A 14 60.66 16.78 21.05
C ARG A 14 60.74 16.68 22.60
N GLY A 15 60.66 15.51 23.28
CA GLY A 15 60.45 14.09 22.90
C GLY A 15 61.09 13.07 23.91
N ARG A 16 60.85 11.73 23.74
CA ARG A 16 61.38 10.54 24.51
C ARG A 16 60.88 10.37 25.97
N CYS A 17 60.85 9.18 26.62
CA CYS A 17 61.39 7.83 26.32
C CYS A 17 60.49 6.66 26.86
N SER A 18 60.98 5.40 26.93
CA SER A 18 60.21 4.13 26.89
C SER A 18 60.34 3.18 28.13
N ARG A 19 59.49 2.11 28.17
CA ARG A 19 59.46 0.89 29.04
C ARG A 19 58.56 1.01 30.30
N ASP A 20 57.87 -0.02 30.83
CA ASP A 20 57.95 -1.50 30.75
C ASP A 20 56.58 -2.24 30.55
N GLY A 21 56.58 -3.58 30.44
CA GLY A 21 55.41 -4.48 30.60
C GLY A 21 55.66 -5.52 31.73
N PRO A 22 55.08 -6.75 31.76
CA PRO A 22 54.07 -7.37 30.88
C PRO A 22 53.04 -8.37 31.55
N ARG A 23 52.21 -9.05 30.72
CA ARG A 23 51.60 -10.42 30.86
C ARG A 23 50.50 -10.81 31.92
N ILE A 24 49.41 -11.37 31.38
CA ILE A 24 48.70 -12.65 31.71
C ILE A 24 47.92 -12.81 33.06
N GLY A 25 46.63 -13.21 32.96
CA GLY A 25 46.13 -14.42 33.66
C GLY A 25 44.98 -14.33 34.69
N SER A 26 43.74 -14.65 34.25
CA SER A 26 42.78 -15.61 34.85
C SER A 26 42.29 -15.56 36.34
N ILE A 27 40.97 -15.83 36.49
CA ILE A 27 40.29 -16.63 37.56
C ILE A 27 39.74 -15.96 38.86
N SER A 28 38.40 -16.03 38.96
CA SER A 28 37.48 -16.25 40.12
C SER A 28 37.44 -15.39 41.41
N SER A 29 36.20 -15.30 41.94
CA SER A 29 35.79 -15.24 43.37
C SER A 29 36.08 -13.94 44.15
N ALA A 30 35.33 -13.56 45.19
CA ALA A 30 33.95 -13.86 45.65
C ALA A 30 33.61 -12.93 46.85
N CYS A 31 32.31 -12.79 47.19
CA CYS A 31 31.80 -12.35 48.51
C CYS A 31 32.17 -10.90 48.97
N GLU A 32 31.44 -10.22 49.89
CA GLU A 32 30.26 -10.62 50.67
C GLU A 32 29.39 -9.43 51.14
N SER A 33 28.15 -9.79 51.56
CA SER A 33 27.33 -9.21 52.65
C SER A 33 26.38 -8.04 52.33
N HIS A 34 25.21 -7.89 52.96
CA HIS A 34 24.33 -8.67 53.88
C HIS A 34 22.91 -8.02 53.74
N ALA A 35 21.74 -8.54 54.15
CA ALA A 35 21.24 -9.83 54.60
C ALA A 35 19.68 -9.76 54.55
N GLU A 36 18.97 -10.86 54.35
CA GLU A 36 17.62 -11.03 54.94
C GLU A 36 17.22 -12.52 55.00
N GLY A 37 16.43 -12.89 56.02
CA GLY A 37 16.13 -14.28 56.39
C GLY A 37 14.94 -14.38 57.35
N PRO A 38 14.39 -15.59 57.60
CA PRO A 38 13.06 -15.87 57.05
C PRO A 38 12.08 -16.59 58.00
N CYS A 39 10.99 -17.12 57.40
CA CYS A 39 10.13 -18.25 57.80
C CYS A 39 8.76 -17.98 58.48
N GLY A 40 7.73 -18.66 57.95
CA GLY A 40 6.36 -18.69 58.50
C GLY A 40 5.32 -19.43 57.63
N ARG A 41 5.21 -20.75 57.79
CA ARG A 41 4.07 -21.65 57.43
C ARG A 41 3.92 -22.64 58.60
N PRO A 42 2.77 -23.30 58.88
CA PRO A 42 1.77 -23.83 57.93
C PRO A 42 0.29 -23.78 58.42
N GLY A 43 -0.63 -24.51 57.76
CA GLY A 43 -1.88 -25.00 58.37
C GLY A 43 -3.16 -24.71 57.59
N SER A 44 -4.05 -25.71 57.44
CA SER A 44 -5.30 -25.66 56.66
C SER A 44 -6.52 -25.88 57.56
N LEU A 45 -7.70 -25.28 57.23
CA LEU A 45 -9.02 -25.97 57.16
C LEU A 45 -10.25 -25.06 56.89
N ALA A 46 -10.98 -25.41 55.83
CA ALA A 46 -12.46 -25.47 55.65
C ALA A 46 -13.43 -24.26 55.78
N LEU A 47 -14.13 -24.01 54.65
CA LEU A 47 -15.57 -23.68 54.46
C LEU A 47 -16.25 -22.45 55.12
N SER A 48 -16.67 -21.46 54.31
CA SER A 48 -18.08 -21.37 53.80
C SER A 48 -18.42 -20.07 53.02
N LEU A 49 -19.11 -20.24 51.88
CA LEU A 49 -20.14 -19.38 51.26
C LEU A 49 -20.09 -17.83 51.38
N LEU A 50 -19.91 -17.13 50.24
CA LEU A 50 -20.97 -16.29 49.63
C LEU A 50 -20.62 -15.80 48.22
N ARG A 51 -21.66 -15.48 47.43
CA ARG A 51 -21.58 -15.12 46.00
C ARG A 51 -21.22 -13.65 45.79
N LEU A 52 -20.51 -13.35 44.69
CA LEU A 52 -20.46 -12.02 44.07
C LEU A 52 -20.83 -12.14 42.59
N HIS A 53 -21.69 -11.22 42.12
CA HIS A 53 -22.18 -11.15 40.74
C HIS A 53 -21.64 -9.90 40.03
N THR A 54 -21.51 -10.00 38.72
CA THR A 54 -21.15 -8.94 37.78
C THR A 54 -22.18 -7.83 37.70
N PRO A 55 -21.79 -6.56 37.47
CA PRO A 55 -22.65 -5.56 36.86
C PRO A 55 -22.43 -5.49 35.34
N SER A 56 -23.52 -5.55 34.57
CA SER A 56 -23.58 -5.19 33.16
C SER A 56 -24.23 -3.81 33.03
N ALA A 57 -23.77 -2.97 32.09
CA ALA A 57 -24.33 -1.64 31.87
C ALA A 57 -25.29 -1.66 30.66
N ALA A 58 -26.57 -1.38 30.92
CA ALA A 58 -27.61 -1.26 29.89
C ALA A 58 -28.32 0.10 30.00
N ALA A 59 -28.81 0.59 28.86
CA ALA A 59 -29.46 1.88 28.73
C ALA A 59 -30.88 1.92 29.35
N ALA A 60 -31.34 3.10 29.71
CA ALA A 60 -32.76 3.41 29.89
C ALA A 60 -33.06 4.84 29.44
N ALA A 61 -34.19 5.03 28.76
CA ALA A 61 -34.68 6.31 28.27
C ALA A 61 -36.05 6.63 28.87
N GLY A 62 -36.44 7.91 28.81
CA GLY A 62 -37.80 8.40 29.08
C GLY A 62 -37.98 9.17 30.39
N THR A 63 -39.04 10.00 30.57
CA THR A 63 -40.07 10.44 29.60
C THR A 63 -40.92 11.57 30.21
N GLY A 64 -41.25 12.63 29.43
CA GLY A 64 -42.43 13.49 29.64
C GLY A 64 -42.36 14.58 30.75
N ARG A 65 -43.31 15.54 30.84
CA ARG A 65 -44.39 15.93 29.89
C ARG A 65 -45.01 17.31 30.26
N HIS A 66 -45.05 18.26 29.30
CA HIS A 66 -45.99 19.39 29.08
C HIS A 66 -46.61 20.30 30.18
N ARG A 67 -46.91 21.54 29.72
CA ARG A 67 -47.74 22.66 30.27
C ARG A 67 -46.98 23.59 31.23
N GLY A 68 -47.21 24.92 31.22
CA GLY A 68 -48.06 25.76 30.36
C GLY A 68 -48.06 27.22 30.84
N TRP A 69 -48.40 28.16 29.94
CA TRP A 69 -48.47 29.63 30.07
C TRP A 69 -48.59 30.30 31.46
N GLY A 70 -47.94 31.46 31.58
CA GLY A 70 -48.26 32.51 32.56
C GLY A 70 -47.35 33.74 32.36
N GLY A 71 -47.90 34.84 31.85
CA GLY A 71 -47.16 36.10 31.66
C GLY A 71 -47.30 37.05 32.84
N ALA A 72 -46.36 37.99 32.97
CA ALA A 72 -46.49 39.18 33.79
C ALA A 72 -45.72 40.34 33.13
N GLU A 73 -46.44 41.40 32.77
CA GLU A 73 -45.85 42.69 32.41
C GLU A 73 -45.43 43.41 33.70
N HIS A 74 -44.34 44.18 33.68
CA HIS A 74 -44.43 45.62 33.97
C HIS A 74 -43.12 46.41 33.81
N SER A 75 -43.30 47.60 33.23
CA SER A 75 -42.52 48.83 33.45
C SER A 75 -41.15 48.99 32.80
N ALA A 76 -41.07 50.06 32.00
CA ALA A 76 -39.91 50.48 31.24
C ALA A 76 -39.01 51.46 32.00
N ALA A 77 -37.74 51.52 31.61
CA ALA A 77 -36.90 52.71 31.70
C ALA A 77 -36.08 52.82 30.41
N GLY A 78 -36.25 53.91 29.66
CA GLY A 78 -35.58 54.11 28.38
C GLY A 78 -34.14 54.55 28.53
N GLY A 79 -33.23 53.86 27.84
CA GLY A 79 -31.86 54.30 27.61
C GLY A 79 -31.50 54.06 26.15
N VAL A 80 -31.27 55.12 25.38
CA VAL A 80 -30.83 55.01 23.99
C VAL A 80 -29.34 54.70 23.98
N LEU A 81 -29.01 53.41 23.87
CA LEU A 81 -27.68 52.99 23.43
C LEU A 81 -27.58 53.19 21.90
N PRO A 82 -26.46 53.72 21.37
CA PRO A 82 -26.24 53.72 19.94
C PRO A 82 -26.18 52.27 19.43
N VAL A 83 -26.85 52.00 18.32
CA VAL A 83 -26.72 50.72 17.62
C VAL A 83 -25.34 50.68 16.98
N VAL A 84 -24.36 50.17 17.72
CA VAL A 84 -23.10 49.71 17.15
C VAL A 84 -23.46 48.49 16.31
N LEU A 85 -23.40 48.65 14.99
CA LEU A 85 -23.45 47.53 14.04
C LEU A 85 -22.44 46.47 14.50
N PRO A 86 -22.82 45.18 14.58
CA PRO A 86 -21.89 44.14 14.99
C PRO A 86 -20.82 43.99 13.91
N SER A 87 -19.67 44.62 14.12
CA SER A 87 -18.47 44.44 13.30
C SER A 87 -18.18 42.94 13.23
N LEU A 88 -18.37 42.35 12.05
CA LEU A 88 -18.09 40.95 11.78
C LEU A 88 -16.67 40.63 12.24
N ARG A 89 -16.49 39.48 12.91
CA ARG A 89 -15.19 39.11 13.51
C ARG A 89 -14.07 39.25 12.47
N PRO A 90 -12.94 39.91 12.80
CA PRO A 90 -11.78 39.96 11.93
C PRO A 90 -11.36 38.56 11.50
N ASN A 91 -11.03 38.40 10.23
CA ASN A 91 -10.56 37.15 9.65
C ASN A 91 -9.27 37.38 8.88
N ILE A 92 -8.62 36.31 8.43
CA ILE A 92 -7.30 36.35 7.79
C ILE A 92 -7.24 37.30 6.57
N CYS A 93 -8.34 37.44 5.82
CA CYS A 93 -8.42 38.32 4.65
C CYS A 93 -8.43 39.80 5.05
N THR A 94 -9.05 40.15 6.19
CA THR A 94 -9.21 41.52 6.65
C THR A 94 -8.04 42.01 7.52
N THR A 95 -7.26 41.11 8.12
CA THR A 95 -6.18 41.49 9.06
C THR A 95 -4.82 41.70 8.40
N ARG A 96 -4.48 41.00 7.32
CA ARG A 96 -3.12 41.01 6.72
C ARG A 96 -2.71 42.29 5.94
N GLY A 97 -3.47 43.38 6.02
CA GLY A 97 -3.07 44.68 5.42
C GLY A 97 -2.96 44.66 3.89
N VAL A 98 -3.87 43.96 3.22
CA VAL A 98 -3.83 43.71 1.76
C VAL A 98 -4.07 44.99 0.94
N SER A 99 -3.17 45.30 0.00
CA SER A 99 -3.24 46.54 -0.81
C SER A 99 -3.80 46.37 -2.23
N SER A 100 -3.95 45.14 -2.72
CA SER A 100 -4.36 44.84 -4.11
C SER A 100 -5.15 43.55 -4.22
N CYS A 101 -5.90 43.39 -5.33
CA CYS A 101 -6.72 42.20 -5.58
C CYS A 101 -5.87 40.91 -5.65
N GLN A 102 -4.74 40.93 -6.36
CA GLN A 102 -3.83 39.80 -6.48
C GLN A 102 -3.29 39.34 -5.10
N GLN A 103 -2.88 40.30 -4.26
CA GLN A 103 -2.47 40.00 -2.88
C GLN A 103 -3.62 39.42 -2.04
N CYS A 104 -4.87 39.85 -2.26
CA CYS A 104 -6.04 39.31 -1.56
C CYS A 104 -6.25 37.83 -1.86
N LEU A 105 -6.16 37.45 -3.13
CA LEU A 105 -6.32 36.05 -3.55
C LEU A 105 -5.19 35.16 -3.00
N ALA A 106 -4.00 35.71 -2.85
CA ALA A 106 -2.81 35.07 -2.27
C ALA A 106 -2.79 34.99 -0.73
N VAL A 107 -3.71 35.65 0.00
CA VAL A 107 -3.78 35.51 1.46
C VAL A 107 -4.38 34.17 1.87
N SER A 108 -5.43 33.73 1.19
CA SER A 108 -6.08 32.45 1.46
C SER A 108 -7.07 32.09 0.34
N PRO A 109 -7.29 30.79 0.05
CA PRO A 109 -8.32 30.34 -0.90
C PRO A 109 -9.75 30.82 -0.60
N MET A 110 -10.06 31.14 0.66
CA MET A 110 -11.38 31.66 1.07
C MET A 110 -11.55 33.18 0.91
N CYS A 111 -10.48 33.92 0.58
CA CYS A 111 -10.56 35.36 0.37
C CYS A 111 -11.11 35.70 -1.01
N ALA A 112 -11.94 36.73 -1.05
CA ALA A 112 -12.53 37.35 -2.24
C ALA A 112 -12.23 38.86 -2.22
N TRP A 113 -12.24 39.48 -3.40
CA TRP A 113 -12.03 40.92 -3.54
C TRP A 113 -13.25 41.62 -4.14
N CYS A 114 -13.61 42.78 -3.60
CA CYS A 114 -14.63 43.66 -4.15
C CYS A 114 -14.02 44.79 -4.97
N SER A 115 -14.26 44.79 -6.28
CA SER A 115 -13.85 45.86 -7.21
C SER A 115 -14.84 47.01 -7.33
N ASP A 116 -15.98 46.93 -6.63
CA ASP A 116 -17.06 47.93 -6.68
C ASP A 116 -16.60 49.29 -6.14
N GLN A 117 -16.93 50.38 -6.84
CA GLN A 117 -16.61 51.74 -6.42
C GLN A 117 -17.60 52.29 -5.39
N THR A 118 -18.79 51.69 -5.28
CA THR A 118 -19.88 52.12 -4.38
C THR A 118 -19.81 51.51 -2.98
N LEU A 119 -18.84 50.61 -2.73
CA LEU A 119 -18.60 50.00 -1.43
C LEU A 119 -18.39 51.07 -0.34
N THR A 120 -19.07 50.91 0.80
CA THR A 120 -19.04 51.87 1.91
C THR A 120 -17.63 52.14 2.42
N GLN A 121 -17.29 53.41 2.57
CA GLN A 121 -15.98 53.87 3.01
C GLN A 121 -15.71 53.37 4.45
N GLY A 122 -14.74 52.47 4.60
CA GLY A 122 -14.44 51.75 5.85
C GLY A 122 -14.71 50.23 5.80
N SER A 123 -15.51 49.74 4.84
CA SER A 123 -15.68 48.30 4.60
C SER A 123 -14.44 47.69 3.93
N PRO A 124 -13.97 46.50 4.36
CA PRO A 124 -12.78 45.89 3.81
C PRO A 124 -13.01 45.31 2.41
N ARG A 125 -12.26 45.78 1.41
CA ARG A 125 -12.34 45.27 0.02
C ARG A 125 -11.90 43.82 -0.14
N CYS A 126 -10.96 43.35 0.69
CA CYS A 126 -10.57 41.95 0.80
C CYS A 126 -11.27 41.32 2.01
N ASN A 127 -12.18 40.36 1.77
CA ASN A 127 -12.94 39.70 2.83
C ASN A 127 -13.44 38.32 2.34
N LEU A 128 -14.12 37.56 3.18
CA LEU A 128 -14.87 36.38 2.74
C LEU A 128 -16.01 36.79 1.79
N LYS A 129 -16.26 36.01 0.74
CA LYS A 129 -17.31 36.28 -0.26
C LYS A 129 -18.69 36.58 0.37
N GLU A 130 -19.06 35.82 1.40
CA GLU A 130 -20.32 36.00 2.14
C GLU A 130 -20.40 37.34 2.90
N ASN A 131 -19.25 37.91 3.30
CA ASN A 131 -19.21 39.20 3.97
C ASN A 131 -19.28 40.34 2.96
N LEU A 132 -18.56 40.25 1.82
CA LEU A 132 -18.67 41.24 0.74
C LEU A 132 -20.12 41.39 0.22
N LEU A 133 -20.88 40.29 0.19
CA LEU A 133 -22.31 40.31 -0.17
C LEU A 133 -23.19 40.97 0.90
N LYS A 134 -22.82 40.90 2.19
CA LYS A 134 -23.49 41.64 3.28
C LYS A 134 -23.11 43.12 3.27
N ASP A 135 -21.88 43.43 2.87
CA ASP A 135 -21.35 44.78 2.68
C ASP A 135 -21.84 45.42 1.35
N HIS A 136 -22.86 44.83 0.71
CA HIS A 136 -23.52 45.30 -0.51
C HIS A 136 -22.63 45.42 -1.77
N CYS A 137 -21.51 44.71 -1.85
CA CYS A 137 -20.72 44.63 -3.08
C CYS A 137 -21.52 43.93 -4.22
N ALA A 138 -21.56 44.53 -5.41
CA ALA A 138 -22.22 43.90 -6.56
C ALA A 138 -21.55 42.56 -6.95
N LEU A 139 -22.37 41.53 -7.22
CA LEU A 139 -21.89 40.16 -7.46
C LEU A 139 -20.92 40.06 -8.66
N GLU A 140 -21.14 40.85 -9.70
CA GLU A 140 -20.29 40.95 -10.90
C GLU A 140 -18.93 41.60 -10.61
N SER A 141 -18.86 42.41 -9.54
CA SER A 141 -17.64 43.09 -9.06
C SER A 141 -16.83 42.25 -8.05
N ILE A 142 -17.30 41.04 -7.69
CA ILE A 142 -16.62 40.15 -6.75
C ILE A 142 -15.68 39.18 -7.49
N GLU A 143 -14.39 39.40 -7.32
CA GLU A 143 -13.32 38.51 -7.77
C GLU A 143 -13.16 37.36 -6.76
N PHE A 144 -13.59 36.16 -7.17
CA PHE A 144 -13.46 34.94 -6.38
C PHE A 144 -13.29 33.72 -7.30
N PRO A 145 -12.09 33.51 -7.87
CA PRO A 145 -11.79 32.29 -8.62
C PRO A 145 -11.91 31.07 -7.71
N LEU A 146 -12.31 29.95 -8.31
CA LEU A 146 -12.52 28.66 -7.65
C LEU A 146 -11.63 27.61 -8.30
N SER A 147 -10.90 26.85 -7.50
CA SER A 147 -10.15 25.70 -8.01
C SER A 147 -11.08 24.59 -8.50
N GLU A 148 -10.85 24.10 -9.71
CA GLU A 148 -11.70 23.12 -10.38
C GLU A 148 -10.88 22.06 -11.13
N VAL A 149 -11.49 20.89 -11.33
CA VAL A 149 -10.97 19.83 -12.20
C VAL A 149 -12.03 19.56 -13.25
N SER A 150 -11.63 19.65 -14.51
CA SER A 150 -12.44 19.27 -15.67
C SER A 150 -11.81 18.06 -16.36
N ILE A 151 -12.65 17.09 -16.74
CA ILE A 151 -12.20 15.88 -17.43
C ILE A 151 -12.23 16.17 -18.94
N LEU A 152 -11.05 16.15 -19.57
CA LEU A 152 -10.90 16.40 -21.01
C LEU A 152 -10.97 15.12 -21.84
N GLU A 153 -10.52 13.99 -21.29
CA GLU A 153 -10.58 12.68 -21.94
C GLU A 153 -10.72 11.56 -20.89
N ALA A 154 -11.80 10.78 -21.01
CA ALA A 154 -12.08 9.63 -20.15
C ALA A 154 -12.70 8.46 -20.92
N ARG A 155 -11.89 7.83 -21.78
CA ARG A 155 -12.22 6.54 -22.38
C ARG A 155 -12.43 5.50 -21.27
N PRO A 156 -13.43 4.61 -21.39
CA PRO A 156 -13.70 3.57 -20.41
C PRO A 156 -12.59 2.51 -20.40
N LEU A 157 -12.36 1.89 -19.25
CA LEU A 157 -11.40 0.80 -19.08
C LEU A 157 -11.85 -0.42 -19.89
N SER A 158 -10.95 -0.99 -20.70
CA SER A 158 -11.23 -2.18 -21.51
C SER A 158 -11.42 -3.42 -20.64
N ASP A 159 -12.21 -4.41 -21.09
CA ASP A 159 -12.35 -5.70 -20.41
C ASP A 159 -11.28 -6.71 -20.87
N LYS A 160 -10.92 -6.73 -22.16
CA LYS A 160 -9.89 -7.60 -22.76
C LYS A 160 -8.90 -6.84 -23.64
N GLY A 161 -7.67 -7.36 -23.72
CA GLY A 161 -6.58 -6.85 -24.55
C GLY A 161 -6.54 -7.47 -25.96
N SER A 162 -7.32 -8.52 -26.19
CA SER A 162 -7.45 -9.22 -27.47
C SER A 162 -8.79 -8.91 -28.15
N GLY A 163 -8.80 -7.89 -29.01
CA GLY A 163 -9.96 -7.55 -29.85
C GLY A 163 -9.64 -6.48 -30.89
N ASP A 164 -10.41 -6.43 -31.98
CA ASP A 164 -10.21 -5.51 -33.13
C ASP A 164 -10.44 -4.02 -32.80
N SER A 165 -10.82 -3.68 -31.57
CA SER A 165 -10.85 -2.30 -31.10
C SER A 165 -9.42 -1.76 -30.98
N SER A 166 -9.05 -0.82 -31.85
CA SER A 166 -7.67 -0.37 -32.10
C SER A 166 -6.93 0.31 -30.94
N GLN A 167 -7.52 0.40 -29.74
CA GLN A 167 -6.86 1.00 -28.57
C GLN A 167 -7.37 0.40 -27.26
N ILE A 168 -6.53 -0.42 -26.63
CA ILE A 168 -6.75 -0.94 -25.27
C ILE A 168 -6.61 0.23 -24.29
N THR A 169 -7.50 0.34 -23.31
CA THR A 169 -7.47 1.40 -22.29
C THR A 169 -7.36 0.77 -20.89
N GLN A 170 -6.22 0.98 -20.22
CA GLN A 170 -5.88 0.46 -18.90
C GLN A 170 -5.95 1.53 -17.78
N VAL A 171 -5.94 2.81 -18.16
CA VAL A 171 -6.02 3.96 -17.23
C VAL A 171 -7.18 4.87 -17.64
N SER A 172 -7.95 5.38 -16.68
CA SER A 172 -9.01 6.36 -16.92
C SER A 172 -9.18 7.30 -15.71
N PRO A 173 -9.35 8.63 -15.88
CA PRO A 173 -9.27 9.38 -17.15
C PRO A 173 -7.85 9.37 -17.76
N GLN A 174 -7.72 9.80 -19.02
CA GLN A 174 -6.43 9.95 -19.70
C GLN A 174 -5.94 11.40 -19.71
N ARG A 175 -6.85 12.38 -19.65
CA ARG A 175 -6.49 13.79 -19.59
C ARG A 175 -7.48 14.61 -18.78
N ILE A 176 -6.96 15.46 -17.91
CA ILE A 176 -7.73 16.44 -17.12
C ILE A 176 -7.08 17.82 -17.23
N ALA A 177 -7.91 18.87 -17.12
CA ALA A 177 -7.45 20.23 -16.86
C ALA A 177 -7.79 20.60 -15.42
N LEU A 178 -6.76 21.01 -14.69
CA LEU A 178 -6.76 21.40 -13.29
C LEU A 178 -6.53 22.92 -13.22
N ARG A 179 -7.46 23.64 -12.61
CA ARG A 179 -7.32 25.06 -12.30
C ARG A 179 -7.12 25.20 -10.80
N LEU A 180 -6.06 25.89 -10.40
CA LEU A 180 -5.76 26.17 -9.00
C LEU A 180 -5.56 27.68 -8.82
N ARG A 181 -6.20 28.23 -7.79
CA ARG A 181 -5.85 29.55 -7.25
C ARG A 181 -4.71 29.42 -6.22
N PRO A 182 -4.06 30.53 -5.82
CA PRO A 182 -2.94 30.47 -4.87
C PRO A 182 -3.26 29.76 -3.55
N ASP A 183 -2.31 28.93 -3.11
CA ASP A 183 -2.32 28.12 -1.87
C ASP A 183 -3.53 27.17 -1.67
N ASP A 184 -4.30 26.91 -2.74
CA ASP A 184 -5.46 26.02 -2.74
C ASP A 184 -5.12 24.60 -3.20
N SER A 185 -6.03 23.65 -2.94
CA SER A 185 -5.90 22.26 -3.39
C SER A 185 -7.15 21.74 -4.09
N LYS A 186 -6.96 20.74 -4.95
CA LYS A 186 -8.06 20.03 -5.59
C LYS A 186 -7.77 18.54 -5.75
N SER A 187 -8.74 17.73 -5.35
CA SER A 187 -8.67 16.27 -5.52
C SER A 187 -9.30 15.81 -6.82
N PHE A 188 -8.67 14.81 -7.45
CA PHE A 188 -9.18 14.05 -8.59
C PHE A 188 -8.91 12.56 -8.38
N SER A 189 -9.50 11.69 -9.19
CA SER A 189 -9.32 10.24 -9.08
C SER A 189 -8.83 9.64 -10.41
N ILE A 190 -7.93 8.67 -10.31
CA ILE A 190 -7.44 7.86 -11.42
C ILE A 190 -7.76 6.39 -11.16
N GLN A 191 -8.35 5.72 -12.15
CA GLN A 191 -8.64 4.29 -12.11
C GLN A 191 -7.66 3.53 -13.00
N VAL A 192 -7.12 2.43 -12.48
CA VAL A 192 -6.16 1.57 -13.16
C VAL A 192 -6.68 0.15 -13.16
N ARG A 193 -6.75 -0.46 -14.34
CA ARG A 193 -7.17 -1.87 -14.53
C ARG A 193 -6.09 -2.67 -15.21
N GLN A 194 -5.89 -3.88 -14.67
CA GLN A 194 -5.12 -4.92 -15.34
C GLN A 194 -6.02 -5.71 -16.29
N VAL A 195 -5.99 -5.31 -17.55
CA VAL A 195 -6.79 -5.91 -18.62
C VAL A 195 -6.36 -7.37 -18.85
N GLU A 196 -7.32 -8.28 -18.99
CA GLU A 196 -7.07 -9.69 -19.33
C GLU A 196 -6.51 -9.84 -20.75
N ASP A 197 -5.69 -10.86 -20.98
CA ASP A 197 -5.17 -11.21 -22.33
C ASP A 197 -4.47 -10.01 -23.02
N TYR A 198 -3.69 -9.27 -22.24
CA TYR A 198 -2.85 -8.18 -22.76
C TYR A 198 -1.63 -8.76 -23.50
N PRO A 199 -1.13 -8.14 -24.59
CA PRO A 199 0.05 -8.62 -25.30
C PRO A 199 1.31 -8.61 -24.43
N VAL A 200 2.23 -9.57 -24.64
CA VAL A 200 3.49 -9.67 -23.88
C VAL A 200 4.68 -9.83 -24.82
N ASP A 201 5.74 -9.09 -24.56
CA ASP A 201 7.04 -9.20 -25.20
C ASP A 201 8.07 -9.69 -24.18
N ILE A 202 8.80 -10.76 -24.51
CA ILE A 202 9.85 -11.32 -23.64
C ILE A 202 11.19 -11.24 -24.36
N TYR A 203 12.08 -10.40 -23.87
CA TYR A 203 13.47 -10.39 -24.33
C TYR A 203 14.33 -11.17 -23.34
N TYR A 204 14.88 -12.29 -23.79
CA TYR A 204 15.74 -13.16 -22.98
C TYR A 204 17.19 -12.73 -23.14
N LEU A 205 17.78 -12.21 -22.07
CA LEU A 205 19.11 -11.65 -22.02
C LEU A 205 20.04 -12.54 -21.18
N MET A 206 20.91 -13.26 -21.87
CA MET A 206 21.66 -14.37 -21.29
C MET A 206 23.16 -14.07 -21.19
N ASP A 207 23.72 -14.34 -20.02
CA ASP A 207 25.16 -14.48 -19.81
C ASP A 207 25.70 -15.69 -20.58
N LEU A 208 26.72 -15.48 -21.42
CA LEU A 208 27.44 -16.52 -22.16
C LEU A 208 28.92 -16.63 -21.72
N SER A 209 29.20 -16.33 -20.45
CA SER A 209 30.41 -16.75 -19.74
C SER A 209 30.58 -18.28 -19.75
N TYR A 210 31.75 -18.79 -19.33
CA TYR A 210 32.07 -20.22 -19.45
C TYR A 210 31.26 -21.11 -18.48
N SER A 211 30.75 -20.56 -17.38
CA SER A 211 29.88 -21.27 -16.43
C SER A 211 28.53 -21.62 -17.06
N MET A 212 27.92 -20.68 -17.78
CA MET A 212 26.57 -20.78 -18.38
C MET A 212 26.43 -21.76 -19.56
N LYS A 213 27.34 -22.74 -19.67
CA LYS A 213 27.46 -23.64 -20.82
C LYS A 213 26.41 -24.74 -20.81
N ASP A 214 26.06 -25.26 -19.65
CA ASP A 214 24.98 -26.24 -19.46
C ASP A 214 23.59 -25.59 -19.44
N ASP A 215 23.45 -24.37 -18.92
CA ASP A 215 22.25 -23.54 -19.09
C ASP A 215 21.89 -23.39 -20.57
N LEU A 216 22.87 -23.08 -21.42
CA LEU A 216 22.69 -22.93 -22.86
C LEU A 216 22.18 -24.22 -23.51
N TRP A 217 22.45 -25.39 -22.93
CA TRP A 217 21.91 -26.69 -23.36
C TRP A 217 20.45 -26.88 -22.94
N SER A 218 20.11 -26.54 -21.69
CA SER A 218 18.74 -26.58 -21.17
C SER A 218 17.80 -25.63 -21.93
N ILE A 219 18.29 -24.46 -22.32
CA ILE A 219 17.50 -23.38 -22.92
C ILE A 219 17.14 -23.65 -24.40
N GLN A 220 17.82 -24.59 -25.08
CA GLN A 220 17.59 -24.90 -26.51
C GLN A 220 16.15 -25.32 -26.87
N ASN A 221 15.39 -25.80 -25.88
CA ASN A 221 13.98 -26.18 -26.02
C ASN A 221 13.05 -25.34 -25.11
N LEU A 222 13.55 -24.23 -24.56
CA LEU A 222 12.79 -23.33 -23.69
C LEU A 222 11.70 -22.59 -24.47
N GLY A 223 12.00 -22.05 -25.65
CA GLY A 223 11.08 -21.17 -26.38
C GLY A 223 9.69 -21.78 -26.62
N THR A 224 9.64 -23.02 -27.12
CA THR A 224 8.38 -23.74 -27.36
C THR A 224 7.64 -24.11 -26.08
N LYS A 225 8.34 -24.47 -25.01
CA LYS A 225 7.74 -24.71 -23.68
C LYS A 225 7.19 -23.41 -23.06
N LEU A 226 7.96 -22.32 -23.16
CA LEU A 226 7.60 -20.99 -22.67
C LEU A 226 6.36 -20.46 -23.38
N ALA A 227 6.33 -20.51 -24.71
CA ALA A 227 5.15 -20.14 -25.47
C ALA A 227 3.93 -21.00 -25.10
N SER A 228 4.11 -22.29 -24.80
CA SER A 228 3.00 -23.15 -24.36
C SER A 228 2.43 -22.77 -22.99
N GLN A 229 3.23 -22.25 -22.06
CA GLN A 229 2.73 -21.76 -20.76
C GLN A 229 2.19 -20.33 -20.89
N MET A 230 2.91 -19.43 -21.55
CA MET A 230 2.49 -18.04 -21.75
C MET A 230 1.20 -17.92 -22.58
N ARG A 231 0.92 -18.84 -23.51
CA ARG A 231 -0.37 -18.91 -24.23
C ARG A 231 -1.60 -19.13 -23.34
N LYS A 232 -1.42 -19.54 -22.08
CA LYS A 232 -2.52 -19.61 -21.09
C LYS A 232 -2.85 -18.25 -20.46
N LEU A 233 -1.96 -17.27 -20.63
CA LEU A 233 -2.02 -15.94 -20.00
C LEU A 233 -2.16 -14.81 -21.02
N THR A 234 -1.64 -15.01 -22.24
CA THR A 234 -1.73 -14.08 -23.38
C THR A 234 -1.79 -14.83 -24.70
N SER A 235 -2.69 -14.41 -25.58
CA SER A 235 -2.84 -14.87 -26.96
C SER A 235 -1.74 -14.31 -27.88
N ASN A 236 -1.14 -13.17 -27.51
CA ASN A 236 -0.29 -12.37 -28.40
C ASN A 236 1.12 -12.15 -27.81
N LEU A 237 1.94 -13.21 -27.91
CA LEU A 237 3.30 -13.29 -27.38
C LEU A 237 4.37 -13.05 -28.46
N ARG A 238 5.39 -12.27 -28.15
CA ARG A 238 6.69 -12.27 -28.89
C ARG A 238 7.85 -12.62 -27.98
N ILE A 239 8.86 -13.26 -28.55
CA ILE A 239 10.09 -13.65 -27.85
C ILE A 239 11.30 -13.19 -28.67
N GLY A 240 12.32 -12.65 -27.99
CA GLY A 240 13.62 -12.26 -28.56
C GLY A 240 14.77 -12.79 -27.71
N PHE A 241 16.00 -12.72 -28.24
CA PHE A 241 17.20 -13.21 -27.57
C PHE A 241 18.39 -12.25 -27.74
N GLY A 242 19.14 -12.07 -26.66
CA GLY A 242 20.40 -11.33 -26.61
C GLY A 242 21.39 -12.02 -25.69
N ALA A 243 22.68 -11.80 -25.95
CA ALA A 243 23.76 -12.39 -25.18
C ALA A 243 24.74 -11.32 -24.70
N PHE A 244 25.35 -11.53 -23.53
CA PHE A 244 26.44 -10.71 -23.03
C PHE A 244 27.54 -11.57 -22.39
N VAL A 245 28.71 -10.97 -22.23
CA VAL A 245 29.81 -11.48 -21.38
C VAL A 245 30.36 -10.26 -20.65
N ASP A 246 31.43 -9.64 -21.15
CA ASP A 246 31.96 -8.39 -20.60
C ASP A 246 32.77 -7.60 -21.65
N LYS A 247 33.16 -6.37 -21.30
CA LYS A 247 33.90 -5.44 -22.17
C LYS A 247 35.18 -6.12 -22.70
N PRO A 248 35.38 -6.23 -24.03
CA PRO A 248 36.49 -6.97 -24.65
C PRO A 248 37.82 -6.19 -24.62
N VAL A 249 38.25 -5.81 -23.42
CA VAL A 249 39.43 -4.99 -23.12
C VAL A 249 40.14 -5.53 -21.88
N SER A 250 41.42 -5.19 -21.69
CA SER A 250 42.13 -5.53 -20.46
C SER A 250 41.67 -4.60 -19.32
N PRO A 251 41.44 -5.08 -18.08
CA PRO A 251 41.86 -6.38 -17.54
C PRO A 251 40.90 -7.56 -17.77
N TYR A 252 39.63 -7.32 -18.11
CA TYR A 252 38.55 -8.31 -18.12
C TYR A 252 38.73 -9.42 -19.16
N MET A 253 39.24 -9.07 -20.35
CA MET A 253 39.43 -10.02 -21.44
C MET A 253 40.63 -10.95 -21.24
N MET A 254 40.40 -12.26 -21.42
CA MET A 254 41.45 -13.29 -21.45
C MET A 254 41.72 -13.78 -22.89
N LYS A 255 43.00 -13.88 -23.28
CA LYS A 255 43.39 -14.51 -24.56
C LYS A 255 43.28 -16.04 -24.45
N THR A 256 42.23 -16.63 -25.02
CA THR A 256 41.96 -18.09 -24.96
C THR A 256 41.50 -18.66 -26.31
N THR A 257 41.19 -19.97 -26.34
CA THR A 257 40.75 -20.72 -27.54
C THR A 257 39.23 -20.81 -27.71
N CYS A 258 38.45 -20.11 -26.88
CA CYS A 258 36.99 -19.98 -27.03
C CYS A 258 36.63 -18.94 -28.11
N LEU A 259 35.34 -18.70 -28.36
CA LEU A 259 34.93 -17.54 -29.16
C LEU A 259 35.50 -16.26 -28.53
N PRO A 260 35.93 -15.26 -29.33
CA PRO A 260 36.35 -13.96 -28.82
C PRO A 260 35.30 -13.36 -27.89
N MET A 261 35.76 -12.72 -26.81
CA MET A 261 34.89 -11.99 -25.89
C MET A 261 34.16 -10.86 -26.63
N PHE A 262 32.92 -10.60 -26.20
CA PHE A 262 32.08 -9.50 -26.63
C PHE A 262 31.32 -8.94 -25.42
N GLY A 263 31.05 -7.64 -25.42
CA GLY A 263 30.27 -6.99 -24.35
C GLY A 263 28.80 -7.39 -24.40
N TYR A 264 28.07 -6.85 -25.37
CA TYR A 264 26.69 -7.22 -25.67
C TYR A 264 26.49 -7.48 -27.17
N LYS A 265 25.67 -8.48 -27.48
CA LYS A 265 25.26 -8.88 -28.83
C LYS A 265 23.75 -9.13 -28.86
N HIS A 266 23.05 -8.38 -29.71
CA HIS A 266 21.68 -8.69 -30.10
C HIS A 266 21.69 -9.87 -31.10
N VAL A 267 20.76 -10.83 -30.94
CA VAL A 267 20.70 -12.04 -31.79
C VAL A 267 19.36 -12.16 -32.50
N LEU A 268 18.26 -12.02 -31.76
CA LEU A 268 16.90 -12.22 -32.28
C LEU A 268 15.98 -11.08 -31.81
N THR A 269 15.51 -10.28 -32.78
CA THR A 269 14.42 -9.31 -32.64
C THR A 269 13.14 -10.02 -32.20
N LEU A 270 12.33 -9.35 -31.37
CA LEU A 270 11.05 -9.85 -30.85
C LEU A 270 10.13 -10.34 -31.98
N THR A 271 9.89 -11.66 -32.01
CA THR A 271 9.05 -12.32 -33.02
C THR A 271 8.04 -13.28 -32.37
N ASP A 272 6.90 -13.45 -33.02
CA ASP A 272 5.89 -14.47 -32.77
C ASP A 272 6.33 -15.88 -33.23
N GLN A 273 7.37 -15.98 -34.06
CA GLN A 273 7.94 -17.23 -34.56
C GLN A 273 8.81 -17.94 -33.51
N VAL A 274 8.16 -18.50 -32.50
CA VAL A 274 8.80 -19.20 -31.35
C VAL A 274 9.87 -20.24 -31.75
N ASN A 275 9.71 -20.94 -32.88
CA ASN A 275 10.70 -21.91 -33.34
C ASN A 275 12.07 -21.26 -33.66
N ARG A 276 12.05 -20.01 -34.16
CA ARG A 276 13.26 -19.24 -34.49
C ARG A 276 14.11 -18.95 -33.26
N PHE A 277 13.49 -18.79 -32.08
CA PHE A 277 14.21 -18.69 -30.81
C PHE A 277 15.06 -19.95 -30.55
N ASN A 278 14.45 -21.14 -30.65
CA ASN A 278 15.17 -22.41 -30.46
C ASN A 278 16.29 -22.60 -31.50
N GLU A 279 16.10 -22.14 -32.74
CA GLU A 279 17.10 -22.18 -33.80
C GLU A 279 18.29 -21.24 -33.52
N GLU A 280 18.05 -20.00 -33.11
CA GLU A 280 19.13 -19.04 -32.82
C GLU A 280 19.89 -19.39 -31.54
N VAL A 281 19.22 -19.87 -30.48
CA VAL A 281 19.88 -20.33 -29.24
C VAL A 281 20.87 -21.46 -29.54
N LYS A 282 20.49 -22.44 -30.38
CA LYS A 282 21.35 -23.57 -30.78
C LYS A 282 22.60 -23.16 -31.58
N LYS A 283 22.63 -21.95 -32.14
CA LYS A 283 23.79 -21.40 -32.86
C LYS A 283 24.76 -20.63 -31.95
N GLN A 284 24.36 -20.30 -30.73
CA GLN A 284 25.24 -19.60 -29.79
C GLN A 284 26.24 -20.57 -29.16
N SER A 285 27.34 -20.02 -28.63
CA SER A 285 28.30 -20.75 -27.82
C SER A 285 28.97 -19.79 -26.84
N VAL A 286 29.44 -20.33 -25.72
CA VAL A 286 30.04 -19.56 -24.63
C VAL A 286 31.42 -18.99 -24.98
N SER A 287 31.74 -17.83 -24.41
CA SER A 287 33.07 -17.24 -24.38
C SER A 287 33.71 -17.47 -23.00
N ARG A 288 34.73 -16.66 -22.65
CA ARG A 288 35.41 -16.71 -21.35
C ARG A 288 36.05 -15.37 -20.99
N ASN A 289 35.69 -14.87 -19.82
CA ASN A 289 36.29 -13.74 -19.10
C ASN A 289 37.38 -14.18 -18.12
N ARG A 290 38.03 -13.19 -17.49
CA ARG A 290 39.18 -13.38 -16.60
C ARG A 290 38.82 -13.30 -15.11
N ASP A 291 38.05 -12.28 -14.76
CA ASP A 291 37.54 -12.02 -13.43
C ASP A 291 36.15 -12.64 -13.24
N SER A 292 35.35 -12.11 -12.30
CA SER A 292 34.11 -12.73 -11.83
C SER A 292 32.87 -11.85 -11.94
N PRO A 293 32.96 -10.51 -11.99
CA PRO A 293 31.84 -9.69 -12.45
C PRO A 293 31.73 -9.73 -13.98
N GLU A 294 30.50 -9.62 -14.49
CA GLU A 294 30.18 -9.59 -15.92
C GLU A 294 29.63 -8.22 -16.33
N GLY A 295 29.63 -7.93 -17.63
CA GLY A 295 29.14 -6.68 -18.22
C GLY A 295 27.63 -6.60 -18.41
N GLY A 296 26.84 -7.30 -17.58
CA GLY A 296 25.40 -7.45 -17.74
C GLY A 296 24.60 -6.14 -17.76
N PHE A 297 25.08 -5.11 -17.06
CA PHE A 297 24.42 -3.81 -17.01
C PHE A 297 24.51 -3.01 -18.33
N ASP A 298 25.61 -3.13 -19.10
CA ASP A 298 25.67 -2.59 -20.48
C ASP A 298 24.57 -3.23 -21.34
N ALA A 299 24.40 -4.55 -21.19
CA ALA A 299 23.47 -5.34 -21.97
C ALA A 299 22.00 -5.01 -21.64
N ILE A 300 21.67 -4.80 -20.36
CA ILE A 300 20.35 -4.32 -19.93
C ILE A 300 20.08 -2.93 -20.50
N MET A 301 21.04 -2.00 -20.44
CA MET A 301 20.88 -0.65 -20.97
C MET A 301 20.59 -0.69 -22.47
N GLN A 302 21.42 -1.38 -23.26
CA GLN A 302 21.23 -1.47 -24.71
C GLN A 302 19.92 -2.20 -25.09
N ALA A 303 19.55 -3.27 -24.38
CA ALA A 303 18.25 -3.94 -24.59
C ALA A 303 17.04 -3.05 -24.21
N THR A 304 17.25 -2.05 -23.34
CA THR A 304 16.22 -1.09 -22.93
C THR A 304 16.07 0.05 -23.94
N VAL A 305 17.16 0.65 -24.41
CA VAL A 305 17.10 1.90 -25.21
C VAL A 305 17.12 1.70 -26.72
N CYS A 306 17.47 0.51 -27.22
CA CYS A 306 17.49 0.18 -28.64
C CYS A 306 16.12 -0.33 -29.15
N ASP A 307 15.03 0.39 -28.87
CA ASP A 307 13.64 -0.03 -29.11
C ASP A 307 13.42 -0.66 -30.50
N GLU A 308 13.88 0.02 -31.56
CA GLU A 308 13.70 -0.41 -32.95
C GLU A 308 14.47 -1.69 -33.31
N LYS A 309 15.63 -1.93 -32.66
CA LYS A 309 16.44 -3.13 -32.87
C LYS A 309 15.88 -4.33 -32.13
N ILE A 310 15.41 -4.12 -30.90
CA ILE A 310 14.83 -5.17 -30.06
C ILE A 310 13.41 -5.52 -30.54
N GLY A 311 12.64 -4.52 -30.98
CA GLY A 311 11.29 -4.66 -31.52
C GLY A 311 10.17 -4.57 -30.48
N TRP A 312 10.39 -3.83 -29.39
CA TRP A 312 9.40 -3.63 -28.31
C TRP A 312 8.10 -3.02 -28.85
N ARG A 313 6.95 -3.62 -28.53
CA ARG A 313 5.64 -3.11 -28.96
C ARG A 313 5.06 -2.10 -27.99
N ASN A 314 4.79 -0.90 -28.47
CA ASN A 314 4.14 0.18 -27.70
C ASN A 314 2.96 -0.26 -26.81
N ASP A 315 2.15 -1.23 -27.25
CA ASP A 315 0.94 -1.73 -26.57
C ASP A 315 1.11 -3.18 -26.04
N ALA A 316 2.25 -3.48 -25.43
CA ALA A 316 2.55 -4.77 -24.80
C ALA A 316 3.20 -4.62 -23.41
N SER A 317 3.11 -5.66 -22.58
CA SER A 317 3.92 -5.78 -21.36
C SER A 317 5.34 -6.21 -21.74
N HIS A 318 6.32 -5.36 -21.47
CA HIS A 318 7.73 -5.63 -21.74
C HIS A 318 8.38 -6.36 -20.56
N LEU A 319 8.85 -7.58 -20.78
CA LEU A 319 9.62 -8.37 -19.81
C LEU A 319 11.05 -8.56 -20.31
N LEU A 320 12.01 -8.02 -19.57
CA LEU A 320 13.45 -8.22 -19.82
C LEU A 320 13.97 -9.24 -18.81
N VAL A 321 14.19 -10.48 -19.27
CA VAL A 321 14.67 -11.58 -18.42
C VAL A 321 16.18 -11.60 -18.46
N PHE A 322 16.84 -11.24 -17.36
CA PHE A 322 18.28 -11.22 -17.21
C PHE A 322 18.75 -12.48 -16.47
N THR A 323 19.59 -13.30 -17.12
CA THR A 323 20.14 -14.53 -16.53
C THR A 323 21.67 -14.51 -16.42
N THR A 324 22.18 -14.81 -15.22
CA THR A 324 23.61 -14.99 -14.91
C THR A 324 23.76 -15.77 -13.59
N ASP A 325 24.87 -16.48 -13.44
CA ASP A 325 25.30 -17.11 -12.18
C ASP A 325 26.29 -16.25 -11.37
N ALA A 326 26.65 -15.07 -11.90
CA ALA A 326 27.77 -14.27 -11.45
C ALA A 326 27.37 -12.87 -10.96
N LYS A 327 28.38 -12.09 -10.54
CA LYS A 327 28.21 -10.67 -10.18
C LYS A 327 28.17 -9.83 -11.45
N THR A 328 27.72 -8.58 -11.35
CA THR A 328 27.77 -7.60 -12.44
C THR A 328 28.73 -6.47 -12.09
N HIS A 329 29.44 -5.95 -13.09
CA HIS A 329 30.12 -4.67 -13.00
C HIS A 329 29.13 -3.51 -12.88
N ILE A 330 29.59 -2.42 -12.28
CA ILE A 330 28.84 -1.17 -12.07
C ILE A 330 29.59 0.04 -12.66
N ALA A 331 28.90 1.18 -12.81
CA ALA A 331 29.56 2.43 -13.19
C ALA A 331 30.79 2.73 -12.31
N LEU A 332 31.81 3.31 -12.92
CA LEU A 332 33.16 3.56 -12.43
C LEU A 332 34.12 2.35 -12.41
N ASP A 333 33.64 1.10 -12.57
CA ASP A 333 34.52 -0.06 -12.69
C ASP A 333 35.35 -0.03 -13.98
N GLY A 334 34.79 0.52 -15.07
CA GLY A 334 35.46 0.68 -16.37
C GLY A 334 36.76 1.48 -16.31
N ARG A 335 36.94 2.30 -15.25
CA ARG A 335 38.17 3.04 -14.98
C ARG A 335 39.40 2.14 -14.89
N LEU A 336 39.25 0.87 -14.47
CA LEU A 336 40.33 -0.11 -14.43
C LEU A 336 40.83 -0.51 -15.83
N ALA A 337 39.97 -0.45 -16.83
CA ALA A 337 40.33 -0.62 -18.25
C ALA A 337 40.73 0.69 -18.96
N GLY A 338 40.82 1.80 -18.22
CA GLY A 338 41.06 3.13 -18.79
C GLY A 338 39.82 3.78 -19.42
N ILE A 339 38.64 3.18 -19.25
CA ILE A 339 37.37 3.73 -19.72
C ILE A 339 36.85 4.72 -18.67
N VAL A 340 36.78 6.00 -19.04
CA VAL A 340 36.37 7.10 -18.12
C VAL A 340 35.23 7.96 -18.68
N GLN A 341 34.72 7.63 -19.87
CA GLN A 341 33.55 8.28 -20.44
C GLN A 341 32.29 7.68 -19.79
N PRO A 342 31.46 8.46 -19.09
CA PRO A 342 30.22 7.96 -18.49
C PRO A 342 29.26 7.41 -19.55
N ASN A 343 28.40 6.49 -19.13
CA ASN A 343 27.32 5.98 -19.98
C ASN A 343 26.31 7.09 -20.33
N ASP A 344 25.91 7.20 -21.60
CA ASP A 344 25.02 8.26 -22.09
C ASP A 344 23.54 7.85 -22.17
N GLY A 345 23.22 6.57 -21.93
CA GLY A 345 21.87 6.04 -22.03
C GLY A 345 21.30 6.04 -23.46
N GLN A 346 22.16 6.02 -24.48
CA GLN A 346 21.78 5.96 -25.90
C GLN A 346 22.01 4.56 -26.51
N CYS A 347 21.38 4.31 -27.66
CA CYS A 347 21.56 3.07 -28.41
C CYS A 347 22.82 3.13 -29.29
N HIS A 348 23.76 2.21 -29.07
CA HIS A 348 25.01 2.05 -29.84
C HIS A 348 25.14 0.65 -30.46
N VAL A 349 24.02 -0.04 -30.69
CA VAL A 349 23.96 -1.35 -31.36
C VAL A 349 23.80 -1.18 -32.87
N GLY A 350 24.86 -1.52 -33.62
CA GLY A 350 24.96 -1.29 -35.05
C GLY A 350 24.16 -2.27 -35.93
N SER A 351 24.41 -2.24 -37.24
CA SER A 351 23.92 -3.25 -38.20
C SER A 351 24.61 -4.62 -38.04
N ASP A 352 25.76 -4.65 -37.37
CA ASP A 352 26.48 -5.84 -36.91
C ASP A 352 25.86 -6.49 -35.65
N ASN A 353 24.85 -5.84 -35.06
CA ASN A 353 24.15 -6.24 -33.84
C ASN A 353 25.04 -6.36 -32.58
N HIS A 354 26.22 -5.73 -32.56
CA HIS A 354 27.08 -5.67 -31.38
C HIS A 354 27.07 -4.27 -30.74
N TYR A 355 27.30 -4.20 -29.44
CA TYR A 355 27.44 -2.93 -28.71
C TYR A 355 28.79 -2.29 -29.01
N SER A 356 28.80 -1.36 -29.97
CA SER A 356 30.02 -0.73 -30.48
C SER A 356 30.79 0.08 -29.42
N ALA A 357 30.08 0.78 -28.53
CA ALA A 357 30.67 1.60 -27.48
C ALA A 357 31.20 0.81 -26.25
N SER A 358 31.13 -0.52 -26.27
CA SER A 358 31.54 -1.39 -25.14
C SER A 358 32.96 -1.14 -24.63
N THR A 359 33.90 -0.78 -25.52
CA THR A 359 35.31 -0.51 -25.19
C THR A 359 35.65 0.95 -24.97
N THR A 360 34.70 1.88 -25.17
CA THR A 360 34.91 3.33 -25.08
C THR A 360 34.11 4.00 -23.98
N MET A 361 32.99 3.39 -23.57
CA MET A 361 32.01 3.94 -22.63
C MET A 361 31.88 3.04 -21.40
N ASP A 362 31.77 3.64 -20.23
CA ASP A 362 31.67 2.95 -18.93
C ASP A 362 30.32 2.24 -18.76
N TYR A 363 30.25 1.34 -17.78
CA TYR A 363 29.00 0.69 -17.39
C TYR A 363 27.97 1.74 -16.90
N PRO A 364 26.66 1.52 -17.09
CA PRO A 364 25.64 2.47 -16.64
C PRO A 364 25.49 2.46 -15.12
N SER A 365 25.07 3.59 -14.56
CA SER A 365 24.73 3.68 -13.14
C SER A 365 23.31 3.16 -12.88
N LEU A 366 23.04 2.70 -11.65
CA LEU A 366 21.70 2.25 -11.25
C LEU A 366 20.63 3.33 -11.50
N GLY A 367 20.95 4.60 -11.22
CA GLY A 367 20.03 5.73 -11.48
C GLY A 367 19.68 5.89 -12.96
N LEU A 368 20.68 5.84 -13.85
CA LEU A 368 20.47 5.93 -15.29
C LEU A 368 19.70 4.71 -15.83
N MET A 369 19.97 3.51 -15.30
CA MET A 369 19.20 2.31 -15.63
C MET A 369 17.74 2.45 -15.21
N THR A 370 17.45 2.86 -13.97
CA THR A 370 16.08 3.07 -13.48
C THR A 370 15.33 4.10 -14.32
N GLU A 371 15.99 5.20 -14.70
CA GLU A 371 15.43 6.22 -15.59
C GLU A 371 15.01 5.61 -16.94
N LYS A 372 15.91 4.88 -17.61
CA LYS A 372 15.62 4.30 -18.94
C LYS A 372 14.62 3.15 -18.89
N LEU A 373 14.68 2.28 -17.86
CA LEU A 373 13.71 1.21 -17.64
C LEU A 373 12.29 1.76 -17.45
N SER A 374 12.13 2.81 -16.63
CA SER A 374 10.84 3.52 -16.49
C SER A 374 10.43 4.19 -17.81
N GLN A 375 11.31 4.95 -18.46
CA GLN A 375 11.00 5.63 -19.74
C GLN A 375 10.46 4.67 -20.81
N LYS A 376 11.02 3.46 -20.89
CA LYS A 376 10.71 2.43 -21.89
C LYS A 376 9.70 1.36 -21.40
N ASN A 377 9.17 1.51 -20.18
CA ASN A 377 8.20 0.61 -19.55
C ASN A 377 8.69 -0.85 -19.42
N ILE A 378 10.00 -1.05 -19.25
CA ILE A 378 10.62 -2.38 -19.19
C ILE A 378 10.58 -2.92 -17.76
N ASN A 379 9.97 -4.10 -17.58
CA ASN A 379 10.02 -4.82 -16.30
C ASN A 379 11.22 -5.78 -16.34
N LEU A 380 12.27 -5.44 -15.58
CA LEU A 380 13.49 -6.24 -15.48
C LEU A 380 13.32 -7.37 -14.44
N ILE A 381 13.62 -8.60 -14.85
CA ILE A 381 13.54 -9.81 -14.03
C ILE A 381 14.96 -10.35 -13.87
N PHE A 382 15.50 -10.28 -12.65
CA PHE A 382 16.77 -10.89 -12.28
C PHE A 382 16.55 -12.38 -11.98
N ALA A 383 16.86 -13.25 -12.94
CA ALA A 383 16.86 -14.69 -12.78
C ALA A 383 18.30 -15.15 -12.51
N VAL A 384 18.67 -15.32 -11.24
CA VAL A 384 20.08 -15.48 -10.83
C VAL A 384 20.26 -16.61 -9.83
N THR A 385 21.44 -17.24 -9.83
CA THR A 385 21.70 -18.40 -8.96
C THR A 385 21.73 -18.02 -7.47
N GLU A 386 21.44 -19.00 -6.61
CA GLU A 386 21.35 -18.83 -5.15
C GLU A 386 22.58 -18.14 -4.53
N ALA A 387 23.77 -18.36 -5.07
CA ALA A 387 25.03 -17.75 -4.62
C ALA A 387 25.06 -16.21 -4.72
N VAL A 388 24.27 -15.63 -5.63
CA VAL A 388 24.23 -14.17 -5.89
C VAL A 388 22.85 -13.54 -5.68
N VAL A 389 21.80 -14.31 -5.38
CA VAL A 389 20.43 -13.84 -5.12
C VAL A 389 20.37 -12.63 -4.19
N ASN A 390 21.08 -12.65 -3.05
CA ASN A 390 21.05 -11.55 -2.08
C ASN A 390 21.63 -10.24 -2.64
N LEU A 391 22.56 -10.29 -3.58
CA LEU A 391 23.11 -9.10 -4.23
C LEU A 391 22.08 -8.45 -5.16
N TYR A 392 21.43 -9.26 -6.01
CA TYR A 392 20.42 -8.76 -6.94
C TYR A 392 19.09 -8.40 -6.24
N GLN A 393 18.80 -9.00 -5.09
CA GLN A 393 17.70 -8.57 -4.22
C GLN A 393 17.92 -7.12 -3.73
N ASN A 394 19.12 -6.80 -3.25
CA ASN A 394 19.48 -5.43 -2.85
C ASN A 394 19.46 -4.45 -4.04
N TYR A 395 19.86 -4.88 -5.25
CA TYR A 395 19.69 -4.05 -6.45
C TYR A 395 18.21 -3.85 -6.82
N SER A 396 17.37 -4.89 -6.66
CA SER A 396 15.93 -4.81 -6.93
C SER A 396 15.18 -3.90 -5.97
N GLU A 397 15.70 -3.64 -4.76
CA GLU A 397 15.17 -2.62 -3.84
C GLU A 397 15.47 -1.19 -4.32
N LEU A 398 16.51 -1.00 -5.13
CA LEU A 398 16.91 0.30 -5.69
C LEU A 398 16.33 0.59 -7.09
N ILE A 399 15.78 -0.43 -7.77
CA ILE A 399 15.17 -0.31 -9.10
C ILE A 399 13.67 -0.69 -8.99
N PRO A 400 12.75 0.28 -8.87
CA PRO A 400 11.32 0.00 -8.77
C PRO A 400 10.77 -0.81 -9.95
N GLY A 401 9.84 -1.73 -9.66
CA GLY A 401 9.20 -2.58 -10.67
C GLY A 401 9.98 -3.84 -11.05
N THR A 402 11.21 -4.02 -10.57
CA THR A 402 11.97 -5.26 -10.84
C THR A 402 11.56 -6.40 -9.93
N THR A 403 11.89 -7.62 -10.36
CA THR A 403 11.70 -8.84 -9.54
C THR A 403 12.94 -9.72 -9.59
N VAL A 404 13.20 -10.46 -8.53
CA VAL A 404 14.26 -11.47 -8.44
C VAL A 404 13.63 -12.85 -8.32
N GLY A 405 14.23 -13.84 -8.97
CA GLY A 405 13.91 -15.26 -8.84
C GLY A 405 15.18 -16.11 -8.79
N VAL A 406 15.13 -17.18 -7.99
CA VAL A 406 16.24 -18.13 -7.84
C VAL A 406 16.33 -19.01 -9.09
N LEU A 407 17.42 -18.89 -9.84
CA LEU A 407 17.73 -19.73 -10.99
C LEU A 407 18.46 -21.01 -10.53
N SER A 408 18.07 -22.17 -11.05
CA SER A 408 18.86 -23.40 -10.87
C SER A 408 20.18 -23.31 -11.64
N ALA A 409 21.22 -24.01 -11.19
CA ALA A 409 22.56 -23.97 -11.80
C ALA A 409 22.63 -24.50 -13.25
N ASP A 410 21.53 -25.05 -13.77
CA ASP A 410 21.37 -25.56 -15.13
C ASP A 410 20.26 -24.82 -15.93
N SER A 411 19.72 -23.73 -15.38
CA SER A 411 18.55 -22.98 -15.85
C SER A 411 17.26 -23.80 -16.07
N SER A 412 17.15 -25.04 -15.59
CA SER A 412 15.97 -25.89 -15.81
C SER A 412 14.66 -25.32 -15.26
N ASN A 413 14.72 -24.51 -14.19
CA ASN A 413 13.54 -23.88 -13.59
C ASN A 413 13.12 -22.53 -14.22
N VAL A 414 13.89 -21.98 -15.16
CA VAL A 414 13.69 -20.60 -15.69
C VAL A 414 12.31 -20.37 -16.29
N LEU A 415 11.69 -21.43 -16.85
CA LEU A 415 10.32 -21.39 -17.36
C LEU A 415 9.30 -20.99 -16.28
N GLN A 416 9.40 -21.60 -15.11
CA GLN A 416 8.49 -21.36 -14.00
C GLN A 416 8.76 -19.98 -13.39
N LEU A 417 10.04 -19.61 -13.27
CA LEU A 417 10.50 -18.30 -12.81
C LEU A 417 9.88 -17.16 -13.63
N ILE A 418 9.90 -17.24 -14.96
CA ILE A 418 9.29 -16.20 -15.84
C ILE A 418 7.76 -16.10 -15.61
N VAL A 419 7.07 -17.22 -15.45
CA VAL A 419 5.62 -17.25 -15.21
C VAL A 419 5.27 -16.65 -13.84
N ASP A 420 6.01 -17.02 -12.81
CA ASP A 420 5.80 -16.50 -11.44
C ASP A 420 6.19 -15.01 -11.34
N ALA A 421 7.27 -14.59 -12.02
CA ALA A 421 7.67 -13.18 -12.12
C ALA A 421 6.61 -12.34 -12.85
N TYR A 422 6.07 -12.81 -13.97
CA TYR A 422 4.96 -12.14 -14.66
C TYR A 422 3.72 -12.04 -13.76
N GLY A 423 3.38 -13.10 -13.03
CA GLY A 423 2.31 -13.09 -12.02
C GLY A 423 2.56 -12.09 -10.88
N LYS A 424 3.81 -11.93 -10.44
CA LYS A 424 4.23 -10.99 -9.39
C LYS A 424 4.24 -9.53 -9.85
N ILE A 425 4.68 -9.27 -11.08
CA ILE A 425 4.58 -7.95 -11.73
C ILE A 425 3.11 -7.57 -11.89
N ARG A 426 2.27 -8.51 -12.34
CA ARG A 426 0.82 -8.31 -12.45
C ARG A 426 0.13 -8.20 -11.08
N SER A 427 0.61 -8.81 -9.99
CA SER A 427 -0.05 -8.65 -8.69
C SER A 427 0.15 -7.27 -8.02
N LYS A 428 0.95 -6.37 -8.62
CA LYS A 428 1.18 -5.01 -8.15
C LYS A 428 0.70 -3.96 -9.16
N VAL A 429 0.20 -2.83 -8.66
CA VAL A 429 0.01 -1.57 -9.40
C VAL A 429 0.60 -0.46 -8.55
N GLU A 430 1.53 0.32 -9.10
CA GLU A 430 2.16 1.46 -8.43
C GLU A 430 2.21 2.66 -9.37
N LEU A 431 1.93 3.85 -8.85
CA LEU A 431 1.98 5.09 -9.62
C LEU A 431 3.36 5.76 -9.54
N GLU A 432 3.90 6.07 -10.71
CA GLU A 432 4.98 7.04 -10.91
C GLU A 432 4.41 8.38 -11.38
N VAL A 433 5.17 9.45 -11.12
CA VAL A 433 4.85 10.82 -11.56
C VAL A 433 6.05 11.32 -12.35
N ARG A 434 5.80 11.96 -13.49
CA ARG A 434 6.81 12.58 -14.35
C ARG A 434 6.50 14.06 -14.55
N ASP A 435 7.55 14.86 -14.64
CA ASP A 435 7.50 16.28 -14.99
C ASP A 435 6.63 17.13 -14.03
N LEU A 436 6.60 16.77 -12.75
CA LEU A 436 5.88 17.51 -11.71
C LEU A 436 6.56 18.88 -11.46
N PRO A 437 5.83 20.00 -11.57
CA PRO A 437 6.34 21.32 -11.20
C PRO A 437 6.70 21.42 -9.73
N GLU A 438 7.80 22.12 -9.41
CA GLU A 438 8.30 22.30 -8.03
C GLU A 438 7.31 23.04 -7.11
N GLU A 439 6.41 23.86 -7.68
CA GLU A 439 5.39 24.62 -6.94
C GLU A 439 4.13 23.80 -6.64
N LEU A 440 4.04 22.57 -7.18
CA LEU A 440 2.93 21.64 -7.00
C LEU A 440 3.32 20.45 -6.14
N SER A 441 2.31 19.89 -5.50
CA SER A 441 2.46 18.69 -4.70
C SER A 441 1.27 17.77 -4.75
N LEU A 442 1.53 16.48 -4.59
CA LEU A 442 0.56 15.41 -4.74
C LEU A 442 0.47 14.56 -3.47
N SER A 443 -0.70 14.55 -2.82
CA SER A 443 -1.04 13.55 -1.81
C SER A 443 -1.79 12.38 -2.47
N PHE A 444 -1.57 11.15 -2.00
CA PHE A 444 -2.11 9.92 -2.60
C PHE A 444 -2.85 9.08 -1.58
N ASN A 445 -4.07 8.67 -1.93
CA ASN A 445 -4.88 7.71 -1.15
C ASN A 445 -5.27 6.55 -2.07
N ALA A 446 -4.82 5.33 -1.75
CA ALA A 446 -5.10 4.14 -2.55
C ALA A 446 -6.41 3.48 -2.12
N THR A 447 -7.25 3.11 -3.08
CA THR A 447 -8.43 2.27 -2.89
C THR A 447 -8.23 0.98 -3.69
N CYS A 448 -7.76 -0.05 -2.97
CA CYS A 448 -7.44 -1.36 -3.53
C CYS A 448 -8.71 -2.25 -3.54
N LEU A 449 -8.70 -3.41 -2.86
CA LEU A 449 -9.84 -4.34 -2.82
C LEU A 449 -10.81 -4.01 -1.68
N ASN A 450 -12.11 -4.06 -2.00
CA ASN A 450 -13.28 -3.86 -1.11
C ASN A 450 -13.48 -2.43 -0.57
N ASN A 451 -13.22 -1.40 -1.39
CA ASN A 451 -13.46 0.02 -1.08
C ASN A 451 -12.80 0.57 0.20
N GLU A 452 -11.75 -0.09 0.73
CA GLU A 452 -10.96 0.47 1.81
C GLU A 452 -9.95 1.48 1.28
N VAL A 453 -9.99 2.69 1.81
CA VAL A 453 -9.07 3.78 1.49
C VAL A 453 -7.87 3.71 2.42
N ILE A 454 -6.69 3.48 1.85
CA ILE A 454 -5.40 3.46 2.55
C ILE A 454 -4.73 4.83 2.31
N PRO A 455 -4.64 5.69 3.34
CA PRO A 455 -4.10 7.04 3.17
C PRO A 455 -2.58 7.04 3.02
N GLY A 456 -2.04 8.00 2.27
CA GLY A 456 -0.60 8.16 2.06
C GLY A 456 0.05 7.04 1.24
N LEU A 457 -0.72 6.32 0.40
CA LEU A 457 -0.26 5.18 -0.37
C LEU A 457 -0.58 5.36 -1.86
N LYS A 458 0.41 5.10 -2.72
CA LYS A 458 0.34 5.21 -4.20
C LYS A 458 0.47 3.87 -4.93
N SER A 459 0.31 2.76 -4.22
CA SER A 459 0.45 1.40 -4.75
C SER A 459 -0.53 0.41 -4.11
N CYS A 460 -0.98 -0.57 -4.88
CA CYS A 460 -1.73 -1.73 -4.42
C CYS A 460 -0.97 -3.02 -4.75
N VAL A 461 -1.03 -4.00 -3.85
CA VAL A 461 -0.35 -5.31 -3.96
C VAL A 461 -1.35 -6.45 -3.73
N GLY A 462 -1.03 -7.64 -4.24
CA GLY A 462 -1.86 -8.84 -4.07
C GLY A 462 -3.08 -8.92 -4.99
N LEU A 463 -3.07 -8.16 -6.08
CA LEU A 463 -4.11 -8.15 -7.11
C LEU A 463 -4.04 -9.43 -7.96
N LYS A 464 -5.15 -9.84 -8.57
CA LYS A 464 -5.18 -10.86 -9.64
C LYS A 464 -5.48 -10.22 -10.98
N ILE A 465 -5.03 -10.88 -12.05
CA ILE A 465 -5.37 -10.52 -13.43
C ILE A 465 -6.89 -10.61 -13.59
N GLY A 466 -7.52 -9.52 -14.07
CA GLY A 466 -8.95 -9.49 -14.35
C GLY A 466 -9.89 -9.40 -13.14
N ASP A 467 -9.41 -9.13 -11.92
CA ASP A 467 -10.23 -9.11 -10.68
C ASP A 467 -11.59 -8.41 -10.88
N THR A 468 -12.63 -9.23 -11.01
CA THR A 468 -14.01 -8.87 -11.32
C THR A 468 -14.93 -9.74 -10.49
N PHE A 469 -15.74 -9.13 -9.62
CA PHE A 469 -16.79 -9.86 -8.92
C PHE A 469 -17.98 -10.05 -9.85
N ILE A 470 -18.28 -11.32 -10.18
CA ILE A 470 -19.43 -11.69 -11.00
C ILE A 470 -20.70 -11.51 -10.15
N PHE A 471 -21.48 -10.47 -10.45
CA PHE A 471 -22.83 -10.35 -9.91
C PHE A 471 -23.77 -11.32 -10.62
N HIS A 472 -24.30 -12.28 -9.87
CA HIS A 472 -25.44 -13.09 -10.31
C HIS A 472 -26.71 -12.24 -10.39
N PHE A 473 -26.87 -11.49 -11.47
CA PHE A 473 -28.19 -11.02 -11.87
C PHE A 473 -29.03 -12.20 -12.33
N LEU A 474 -29.92 -12.68 -11.43
CA LEU A 474 -31.02 -13.54 -11.83
C LEU A 474 -31.85 -12.82 -12.89
N SER A 475 -31.84 -13.37 -14.11
CA SER A 475 -32.55 -12.83 -15.25
C SER A 475 -34.07 -12.85 -15.02
N ILE A 476 -34.67 -11.69 -14.78
CA ILE A 476 -36.11 -11.50 -15.04
C ILE A 476 -36.22 -11.01 -16.48
N LEU A 477 -36.37 -11.96 -17.40
CA LEU A 477 -36.77 -11.69 -18.78
C LEU A 477 -38.28 -11.44 -18.86
N SER A 478 -38.68 -10.76 -19.94
CA SER A 478 -40.02 -10.23 -20.24
C SER A 478 -40.42 -9.01 -19.41
N SER A 479 -40.94 -7.93 -19.99
CA SER A 479 -41.59 -7.83 -21.31
C SER A 479 -41.24 -6.54 -22.06
N SER A 480 -40.49 -6.68 -23.15
CA SER A 480 -40.46 -5.71 -24.25
C SER A 480 -41.40 -6.20 -25.36
N PHE A 481 -42.62 -5.66 -25.39
CA PHE A 481 -43.52 -5.81 -26.53
C PHE A 481 -43.95 -4.42 -27.02
N ILE A 482 -43.90 -4.25 -28.35
CA ILE A 482 -44.39 -3.08 -29.11
C ILE A 482 -43.57 -1.77 -28.99
N SER A 483 -42.67 -1.56 -29.96
CA SER A 483 -42.63 -0.31 -30.73
C SER A 483 -41.85 -0.46 -32.05
N GLN A 484 -42.60 -0.74 -33.12
CA GLN A 484 -42.24 -0.33 -34.49
C GLN A 484 -43.53 0.17 -35.16
N HIS A 485 -43.38 1.21 -36.00
CA HIS A 485 -44.45 2.13 -36.45
C HIS A 485 -45.01 3.00 -35.30
N LEU A 486 -45.23 4.32 -35.45
CA LEU A 486 -45.47 5.12 -36.66
C LEU A 486 -44.62 6.41 -36.75
N SER A 487 -44.67 7.02 -37.94
CA SER A 487 -44.02 8.29 -38.29
C SER A 487 -44.76 9.53 -37.74
N LEU A 488 -44.02 10.62 -37.55
CA LEU A 488 -44.51 11.97 -37.23
C LEU A 488 -45.46 12.52 -38.32
N LYS A 489 -46.55 13.18 -37.91
CA LYS A 489 -46.96 14.50 -38.42
C LYS A 489 -47.96 15.19 -37.46
N PRO A 490 -48.09 16.53 -37.48
CA PRO A 490 -48.63 17.29 -36.36
C PRO A 490 -50.03 17.92 -36.59
N ALA A 491 -50.48 18.59 -35.52
CA ALA A 491 -51.35 19.76 -35.48
C ALA A 491 -52.86 19.59 -35.19
N ASN A 492 -53.29 20.52 -34.33
CA ASN A 492 -54.54 21.27 -34.32
C ASN A 492 -55.71 20.91 -33.36
N THR A 493 -55.94 21.91 -32.49
CA THR A 493 -57.21 22.54 -32.10
C THR A 493 -58.20 21.88 -31.12
N LEU A 494 -58.32 22.59 -29.99
CA LEU A 494 -59.55 23.20 -29.44
C LEU A 494 -60.48 22.43 -28.47
N LEU A 495 -60.71 23.09 -27.32
CA LEU A 495 -61.90 23.03 -26.44
C LEU A 495 -62.07 21.70 -25.63
N GLN A 496 -62.62 21.66 -24.41
CA GLN A 496 -63.14 22.70 -23.50
C GLN A 496 -63.19 22.22 -22.03
N ASP A 497 -62.99 23.17 -21.10
CA ASP A 497 -63.71 23.48 -19.84
C ASP A 497 -64.10 22.43 -18.75
N GLU A 498 -64.24 22.99 -17.54
CA GLU A 498 -64.87 22.50 -16.28
C GLU A 498 -64.16 21.46 -15.38
N ASP A 499 -63.70 21.98 -14.23
CA ASP A 499 -63.47 21.30 -12.94
C ASP A 499 -64.75 21.53 -12.09
N PRO A 500 -65.31 20.57 -11.32
CA PRO A 500 -64.96 20.58 -9.89
C PRO A 500 -65.07 19.25 -9.10
N ARG A 501 -64.41 19.28 -7.93
CA ARG A 501 -64.41 18.33 -6.80
C ARG A 501 -65.77 17.67 -6.43
N SER A 502 -65.72 16.37 -6.11
CA SER A 502 -65.91 15.88 -4.72
C SER A 502 -65.68 14.36 -4.53
N SER A 503 -64.93 14.00 -3.47
CA SER A 503 -65.00 12.74 -2.67
C SER A 503 -64.84 11.36 -3.34
N LEU A 504 -64.28 10.31 -2.70
CA LEU A 504 -63.54 10.16 -1.44
C LEU A 504 -62.86 8.76 -1.44
N ASN A 505 -61.64 8.68 -0.89
CA ASN A 505 -60.93 7.46 -0.44
C ASN A 505 -60.45 6.44 -1.50
N GLU A 506 -59.32 5.78 -1.15
CA GLU A 506 -58.53 4.83 -1.97
C GLU A 506 -57.98 5.48 -3.28
N VAL A 507 -56.67 5.70 -3.48
CA VAL A 507 -55.51 4.87 -3.13
C VAL A 507 -54.32 5.74 -2.68
N SER A 508 -54.20 6.01 -1.37
CA SER A 508 -52.99 6.60 -0.78
C SER A 508 -52.02 5.52 -0.30
N GLY A 509 -51.44 4.76 -1.24
CA GLY A 509 -50.58 3.61 -0.91
C GLY A 509 -49.28 3.48 -1.71
N SER A 510 -49.23 3.95 -2.97
CA SER A 510 -48.22 3.45 -3.93
C SER A 510 -47.29 4.51 -4.52
N VAL A 511 -47.45 5.80 -4.18
CA VAL A 511 -46.63 6.91 -4.74
C VAL A 511 -45.53 7.39 -3.78
N LYS A 512 -45.50 6.88 -2.53
CA LYS A 512 -44.47 7.24 -1.53
C LYS A 512 -43.32 6.22 -1.40
N LEU A 513 -43.21 5.29 -2.34
CA LEU A 513 -42.23 4.18 -2.30
C LEU A 513 -41.38 4.01 -3.57
N LEU A 514 -41.31 5.04 -4.43
CA LEU A 514 -40.60 5.00 -5.72
C LEU A 514 -39.58 6.14 -5.94
N VAL A 515 -39.35 6.98 -4.92
CA VAL A 515 -38.29 8.02 -4.92
C VAL A 515 -37.13 7.68 -3.96
N SER A 516 -37.23 6.55 -3.24
CA SER A 516 -36.23 6.06 -2.28
C SER A 516 -35.39 4.87 -2.78
N ARG A 517 -35.43 4.56 -4.08
CA ARG A 517 -34.63 3.48 -4.71
C ARG A 517 -34.07 3.86 -6.10
N LEU A 518 -33.62 5.10 -6.25
CA LEU A 518 -32.53 5.37 -7.19
C LEU A 518 -31.22 5.17 -6.41
N PRO A 519 -30.29 4.31 -6.86
CA PRO A 519 -28.96 4.28 -6.28
C PRO A 519 -28.27 5.63 -6.54
N ARG A 520 -27.49 6.10 -5.57
CA ARG A 520 -26.56 7.23 -5.82
C ARG A 520 -25.54 6.78 -6.86
N LEU A 521 -25.07 7.72 -7.68
CA LEU A 521 -24.02 7.44 -8.68
C LEU A 521 -22.67 7.04 -8.05
N ASP A 522 -22.53 7.18 -6.74
CA ASP A 522 -21.31 6.91 -5.96
C ASP A 522 -21.15 5.44 -5.50
N GLU A 523 -22.08 4.55 -5.84
CA GLU A 523 -22.15 3.18 -5.25
C GLU A 523 -22.06 2.05 -6.29
N PHE A 524 -21.25 2.23 -7.33
CA PHE A 524 -20.77 1.13 -8.17
C PHE A 524 -19.48 0.55 -7.56
N PRO A 525 -19.37 -0.78 -7.35
CA PRO A 525 -18.11 -1.40 -6.94
C PRO A 525 -17.04 -1.17 -8.02
N LEU A 526 -15.87 -0.68 -7.60
CA LEU A 526 -14.81 -0.26 -8.51
C LEU A 526 -14.37 -1.40 -9.44
N ARG A 527 -14.37 -1.11 -10.75
CA ARG A 527 -14.00 -2.05 -11.83
C ARG A 527 -12.47 -2.20 -12.00
N GLY A 528 -11.71 -1.95 -10.94
CA GLY A 528 -10.25 -1.88 -10.92
C GLY A 528 -9.77 -1.21 -9.63
N VAL A 529 -8.48 -0.87 -9.58
CA VAL A 529 -7.91 -0.07 -8.48
C VAL A 529 -8.19 1.40 -8.72
N SER A 530 -8.55 2.17 -7.70
CA SER A 530 -8.70 3.62 -7.77
C SER A 530 -7.71 4.31 -6.84
N PHE A 531 -7.09 5.40 -7.29
CA PHE A 531 -6.29 6.28 -6.45
C PHE A 531 -6.95 7.66 -6.44
N SER A 532 -7.20 8.19 -5.24
CA SER A 532 -7.58 9.59 -5.06
C SER A 532 -6.31 10.40 -4.83
N ILE A 533 -6.16 11.47 -5.60
CA ILE A 533 -4.95 12.28 -5.69
C ILE A 533 -5.35 13.72 -5.41
N GLU A 534 -4.71 14.35 -4.44
CA GLU A 534 -4.89 15.77 -4.15
C GLU A 534 -3.70 16.55 -4.69
N ALA A 535 -3.95 17.47 -5.61
CA ALA A 535 -2.95 18.42 -6.08
C ALA A 535 -3.10 19.74 -5.32
N LYS A 536 -2.04 20.18 -4.64
CA LYS A 536 -1.97 21.48 -3.97
C LYS A 536 -0.86 22.33 -4.58
N VAL A 537 -1.15 23.60 -4.87
CA VAL A 537 -0.15 24.60 -5.27
C VAL A 537 0.33 25.38 -4.06
N ARG A 538 1.59 25.84 -4.10
CA ARG A 538 2.13 26.82 -3.16
C ARG A 538 2.30 28.18 -3.85
N GLY A 539 1.71 29.22 -3.26
CA GLY A 539 1.73 30.57 -3.81
C GLY A 539 1.23 30.63 -5.26
N CYS A 540 1.94 31.39 -6.11
CA CYS A 540 1.69 31.47 -7.54
C CYS A 540 2.99 31.37 -8.34
N PRO A 541 3.12 30.43 -9.30
CA PRO A 541 4.24 30.38 -10.23
C PRO A 541 4.16 31.49 -11.29
N GLN A 542 5.31 31.85 -11.88
CA GLN A 542 5.37 32.82 -12.98
C GLN A 542 4.82 32.24 -14.31
N GLU A 543 4.98 30.94 -14.52
CA GLU A 543 4.41 30.23 -15.67
C GLU A 543 2.95 29.87 -15.38
N LYS A 544 2.03 30.44 -16.18
CA LYS A 544 0.58 30.29 -15.98
C LYS A 544 0.03 28.91 -16.32
N GLU A 545 0.70 28.18 -17.21
CA GLU A 545 0.32 26.84 -17.64
C GLU A 545 1.51 25.90 -17.55
N LYS A 546 1.32 24.74 -16.93
CA LYS A 546 2.30 23.63 -16.90
C LYS A 546 1.57 22.30 -17.11
N SER A 547 2.28 21.23 -17.41
CA SER A 547 1.68 19.89 -17.50
C SER A 547 2.59 18.82 -16.94
N PHE A 548 1.99 17.85 -16.24
CA PHE A 548 2.71 16.71 -15.67
C PHE A 548 1.94 15.41 -15.93
N THR A 549 2.59 14.27 -15.75
CA THR A 549 2.01 12.95 -16.07
C THR A 549 2.00 12.04 -14.84
N ILE A 550 0.86 11.40 -14.56
CA ILE A 550 0.72 10.33 -13.56
C ILE A 550 0.49 9.01 -14.31
N LYS A 551 1.24 7.98 -13.97
CA LYS A 551 1.30 6.75 -14.77
C LYS A 551 1.55 5.51 -13.92
N PRO A 552 0.93 4.35 -14.22
CA PRO A 552 1.32 3.09 -13.58
C PRO A 552 2.67 2.59 -14.11
N VAL A 553 3.56 2.16 -13.21
CA VAL A 553 4.87 1.59 -13.56
C VAL A 553 4.70 0.39 -14.50
N GLY A 554 5.42 0.39 -15.63
CA GLY A 554 5.39 -0.69 -16.63
C GLY A 554 4.18 -0.70 -17.57
N PHE A 555 3.26 0.27 -17.50
CA PHE A 555 2.14 0.41 -18.43
C PHE A 555 2.45 1.43 -19.53
N LYS A 556 1.76 1.35 -20.67
CA LYS A 556 1.79 2.41 -21.69
C LYS A 556 0.99 3.63 -21.23
N ASP A 557 -0.29 3.39 -20.96
CA ASP A 557 -1.31 4.38 -20.62
C ASP A 557 -0.96 5.24 -19.40
N SER A 558 -1.41 6.50 -19.43
CA SER A 558 -1.15 7.50 -18.40
C SER A 558 -2.25 8.55 -18.33
N LEU A 559 -2.33 9.23 -17.19
CA LEU A 559 -3.12 10.44 -16.99
C LEU A 559 -2.23 11.67 -17.17
N THR A 560 -2.53 12.49 -18.18
CA THR A 560 -1.91 13.81 -18.36
C THR A 560 -2.72 14.85 -17.60
N VAL A 561 -2.07 15.62 -16.73
CA VAL A 561 -2.68 16.72 -15.97
C VAL A 561 -2.16 18.04 -16.53
N GLN A 562 -3.05 18.83 -17.14
CA GLN A 562 -2.76 20.19 -17.56
C GLN A 562 -3.14 21.13 -16.41
N VAL A 563 -2.19 21.90 -15.89
CA VAL A 563 -2.40 22.79 -14.73
C VAL A 563 -2.36 24.24 -15.17
N THR A 564 -3.32 25.00 -14.66
CA THR A 564 -3.55 26.42 -14.93
C THR A 564 -3.62 27.15 -13.60
N PHE A 565 -2.85 28.24 -13.46
CA PHE A 565 -2.72 28.98 -12.19
C PHE A 565 -3.47 30.32 -12.25
N ASP A 566 -4.62 30.40 -11.56
CA ASP A 566 -5.52 31.56 -11.54
C ASP A 566 -5.16 32.52 -10.40
N CYS A 567 -4.06 33.26 -10.57
CA CYS A 567 -3.53 34.16 -9.54
C CYS A 567 -3.93 35.63 -9.72
N ASP A 568 -4.12 36.06 -10.97
CA ASP A 568 -4.48 37.43 -11.32
C ASP A 568 -6.00 37.60 -11.29
N CYS A 569 -6.47 38.78 -10.91
CA CYS A 569 -7.89 39.11 -10.95
C CYS A 569 -8.32 39.59 -12.34
N ALA A 570 -9.54 39.29 -12.77
CA ALA A 570 -10.02 39.71 -14.09
C ALA A 570 -10.02 41.23 -14.26
N CYS A 571 -10.34 41.96 -13.18
CA CYS A 571 -10.31 43.43 -13.08
C CYS A 571 -8.93 44.08 -13.28
N GLN A 572 -7.82 43.32 -13.26
CA GLN A 572 -6.47 43.87 -13.53
C GLN A 572 -6.26 44.11 -15.03
N ALA A 573 -7.00 43.42 -15.91
CA ALA A 573 -6.92 43.64 -17.35
C ALA A 573 -7.44 45.03 -17.79
N GLN A 574 -8.19 45.73 -16.93
CA GLN A 574 -8.69 47.09 -17.14
C GLN A 574 -7.99 48.14 -16.26
N ALA A 575 -6.78 47.85 -15.77
CA ALA A 575 -6.00 48.80 -14.98
C ALA A 575 -5.64 50.07 -15.79
N GLU A 576 -5.86 51.24 -15.19
CA GLU A 576 -5.54 52.54 -15.75
C GLU A 576 -4.24 53.10 -15.11
N PRO A 577 -3.07 52.97 -15.76
CA PRO A 577 -1.83 53.58 -15.27
C PRO A 577 -1.91 55.12 -15.33
N ASN A 578 -1.37 55.79 -14.30
CA ASN A 578 -1.43 57.24 -14.12
C ASN A 578 -2.87 57.79 -14.23
N SER A 579 -3.84 57.09 -13.63
CA SER A 579 -5.25 57.48 -13.73
C SER A 579 -5.51 58.82 -13.04
N ARG A 580 -6.40 59.62 -13.63
CA ARG A 580 -6.84 60.89 -13.04
C ARG A 580 -7.53 60.71 -11.69
N ARG A 581 -8.10 59.52 -11.43
CA ARG A 581 -8.72 59.14 -10.15
C ARG A 581 -7.70 59.03 -9.00
N CYS A 582 -6.43 58.79 -9.31
CA CYS A 582 -5.36 58.67 -8.33
C CYS A 582 -4.55 59.97 -8.31
N ASN A 583 -5.19 61.03 -7.80
CA ASN A 583 -4.65 62.39 -7.67
C ASN A 583 -3.95 62.89 -8.96
N ASN A 584 -4.70 62.94 -10.07
CA ASN A 584 -4.24 63.45 -11.38
C ASN A 584 -2.99 62.77 -11.99
N GLY A 585 -2.66 61.54 -11.58
CA GLY A 585 -1.60 60.73 -12.19
C GLY A 585 -0.55 60.19 -11.23
N ASN A 586 -0.69 60.43 -9.93
CA ASN A 586 0.24 59.94 -8.89
C ASN A 586 0.07 58.43 -8.56
N GLY A 587 -0.77 57.70 -9.30
CA GLY A 587 -0.98 56.27 -9.11
C GLY A 587 -1.71 55.57 -10.26
N THR A 588 -1.74 54.24 -10.19
CA THR A 588 -2.48 53.37 -11.11
C THR A 588 -3.83 53.01 -10.48
N PHE A 589 -4.92 53.13 -11.22
CA PHE A 589 -6.24 52.69 -10.76
C PHE A 589 -6.52 51.27 -11.27
N GLU A 590 -6.56 50.28 -10.37
CA GLU A 590 -6.88 48.89 -10.71
C GLU A 590 -7.92 48.33 -9.73
N CYS A 591 -8.83 47.47 -10.21
CA CYS A 591 -9.75 46.72 -9.35
C CYS A 591 -10.51 47.56 -8.29
N GLY A 592 -10.86 48.81 -8.59
CA GLY A 592 -11.59 49.70 -7.69
C GLY A 592 -10.74 50.46 -6.66
N VAL A 593 -9.41 50.37 -6.72
CA VAL A 593 -8.47 51.06 -5.81
C VAL A 593 -7.36 51.79 -6.55
N CYS A 594 -6.79 52.81 -5.90
CA CYS A 594 -5.55 53.44 -6.33
C CYS A 594 -4.34 52.74 -5.72
N ARG A 595 -3.40 52.31 -6.57
CA ARG A 595 -2.05 51.93 -6.19
C ARG A 595 -1.11 53.08 -6.47
N CYS A 596 -0.69 53.75 -5.41
CA CYS A 596 0.11 54.96 -5.49
C CYS A 596 1.55 54.68 -5.94
N GLY A 597 2.14 55.68 -6.60
CA GLY A 597 3.56 55.67 -6.94
C GLY A 597 4.45 55.87 -5.71
N PRO A 598 5.78 55.71 -5.85
CA PRO A 598 6.73 55.93 -4.77
C PRO A 598 6.55 57.31 -4.12
N GLY A 599 6.57 57.37 -2.78
CA GLY A 599 6.41 58.61 -2.02
C GLY A 599 4.96 59.11 -1.87
N TRP A 600 3.97 58.42 -2.45
CA TRP A 600 2.54 58.78 -2.34
C TRP A 600 1.74 57.71 -1.60
N LEU A 601 0.86 58.16 -0.69
CA LEU A 601 0.05 57.34 0.20
C LEU A 601 -1.41 57.86 0.23
N GLY A 602 -2.28 57.08 0.86
CA GLY A 602 -3.71 57.38 0.98
C GLY A 602 -4.60 56.65 -0.04
N SER A 603 -5.91 56.85 0.08
CA SER A 603 -6.93 56.09 -0.66
C SER A 603 -7.01 56.44 -2.15
N GLN A 604 -6.53 57.62 -2.52
CA GLN A 604 -6.52 58.22 -3.86
C GLN A 604 -5.15 58.83 -4.21
N CYS A 605 -4.10 58.54 -3.43
CA CYS A 605 -2.75 59.11 -3.57
C CYS A 605 -2.70 60.62 -3.26
N GLU A 606 -3.47 61.03 -2.26
CA GLU A 606 -3.65 62.38 -1.76
C GLU A 606 -2.50 62.89 -0.88
N CYS A 607 -1.71 61.98 -0.28
CA CYS A 607 -0.67 62.29 0.70
C CYS A 607 0.74 62.01 0.15
N SER A 608 1.70 62.91 0.42
CA SER A 608 3.12 62.72 0.13
C SER A 608 3.92 62.46 1.41
N GLU A 609 4.88 61.55 1.35
CA GLU A 609 5.80 61.24 2.46
C GLU A 609 6.63 62.45 2.91
N GLU A 610 6.96 63.39 2.02
CA GLU A 610 7.83 64.54 2.33
C GLU A 610 7.10 65.71 3.01
N ASP A 611 5.79 65.87 2.77
CA ASP A 611 4.99 67.02 3.22
C ASP A 611 4.14 66.73 4.49
N TYR A 612 4.23 65.52 5.05
CA TYR A 612 3.35 65.09 6.13
C TYR A 612 3.53 65.87 7.44
N ARG A 613 2.42 66.35 8.00
CA ARG A 613 2.35 66.93 9.35
C ARG A 613 1.33 66.14 10.17
N PRO A 614 1.69 65.56 11.33
CA PRO A 614 0.79 64.72 12.09
C PRO A 614 -0.35 65.54 12.72
N SER A 615 -1.51 65.54 12.06
CA SER A 615 -2.79 65.93 12.66
C SER A 615 -3.40 64.76 13.41
N GLN A 616 -3.96 65.02 14.59
CA GLN A 616 -4.47 63.99 15.50
C GLN A 616 -5.78 63.36 14.97
N GLN A 617 -5.74 62.15 14.38
CA GLN A 617 -6.78 61.10 14.49
C GLN A 617 -6.53 59.79 13.66
N ASP A 618 -5.27 59.36 13.50
CA ASP A 618 -4.95 58.16 12.72
C ASP A 618 -4.88 56.87 13.58
N GLU A 619 -5.80 55.93 13.35
CA GLU A 619 -5.82 54.60 14.02
C GLU A 619 -4.79 53.61 13.45
N CYS A 620 -3.51 53.89 13.68
CA CYS A 620 -2.38 53.01 13.35
C CYS A 620 -2.02 51.99 14.45
N SER A 621 -2.99 51.61 15.29
CA SER A 621 -2.81 50.63 16.38
C SER A 621 -4.03 49.70 16.50
N PRO A 622 -3.87 48.39 16.81
CA PRO A 622 -5.00 47.45 16.87
C PRO A 622 -6.05 47.74 17.95
N GLN A 623 -5.64 48.38 19.05
CA GLN A 623 -6.46 48.73 20.21
C GLN A 623 -5.92 50.02 20.85
N GLU A 624 -6.80 50.81 21.49
CA GLU A 624 -6.38 51.97 22.28
C GLU A 624 -5.36 51.55 23.36
N GLY A 625 -4.20 52.23 23.40
CA GLY A 625 -3.11 51.94 24.33
C GLY A 625 -2.05 50.96 23.82
N GLN A 626 -2.22 50.34 22.65
CA GLN A 626 -1.13 49.60 21.98
C GLN A 626 -0.20 50.56 21.21
N PRO A 627 1.10 50.23 21.05
CA PRO A 627 2.02 51.09 20.32
C PRO A 627 1.68 51.16 18.83
N VAL A 628 1.80 52.37 18.28
CA VAL A 628 1.64 52.69 16.86
C VAL A 628 2.57 51.79 16.02
N CYS A 629 2.01 51.17 14.97
CA CYS A 629 2.73 50.33 14.00
C CYS A 629 3.68 49.29 14.64
N SER A 630 3.28 48.72 15.78
CA SER A 630 4.06 47.73 16.55
C SER A 630 5.51 48.16 16.87
N GLN A 631 5.81 49.46 16.85
CA GLN A 631 7.19 50.02 16.93
C GLN A 631 8.14 49.53 15.81
N ARG A 632 7.60 48.98 14.72
CA ARG A 632 8.32 48.44 13.56
C ARG A 632 8.08 49.25 12.28
N GLY A 633 7.48 50.43 12.40
CA GLY A 633 7.16 51.34 11.32
C GLY A 633 6.66 52.68 11.83
N GLU A 634 6.45 53.62 10.92
CA GLU A 634 5.86 54.94 11.20
C GLU A 634 4.43 55.02 10.67
N CYS A 635 3.56 55.78 11.35
CA CYS A 635 2.19 56.03 10.90
C CYS A 635 2.15 57.31 10.06
N LEU A 636 2.00 57.13 8.75
CA LEU A 636 1.94 58.22 7.78
C LEU A 636 0.58 58.15 7.07
N CYS A 637 -0.24 59.19 7.23
CA CYS A 637 -1.55 59.32 6.59
C CYS A 637 -2.48 58.09 6.80
N GLY A 638 -2.69 57.71 8.07
CA GLY A 638 -3.58 56.62 8.47
C GLY A 638 -3.07 55.21 8.18
N GLN A 639 -1.85 55.05 7.66
CA GLN A 639 -1.27 53.78 7.28
C GLN A 639 0.13 53.60 7.88
N CYS A 640 0.48 52.36 8.27
CA CYS A 640 1.80 52.02 8.74
C CYS A 640 2.77 51.75 7.58
N VAL A 641 3.90 52.46 7.57
CA VAL A 641 5.04 52.23 6.69
C VAL A 641 6.13 51.51 7.48
N CYS A 642 6.37 50.23 7.17
CA CYS A 642 7.25 49.37 7.96
C CYS A 642 8.74 49.63 7.65
N HIS A 643 9.57 49.58 8.69
CA HIS A 643 11.02 49.72 8.55
C HIS A 643 11.64 48.55 7.77
N SER A 644 12.66 48.84 6.98
CA SER A 644 13.52 47.83 6.36
C SER A 644 14.31 47.05 7.42
N SER A 645 14.50 45.74 7.22
CA SER A 645 15.29 44.87 8.08
C SER A 645 16.35 44.13 7.25
N ASP A 646 17.56 43.98 7.79
CA ASP A 646 18.64 43.20 7.16
C ASP A 646 18.33 41.68 7.14
N PHE A 647 17.37 41.23 7.95
CA PHE A 647 17.03 39.82 8.10
C PHE A 647 15.89 39.35 7.19
N GLY A 648 15.16 40.28 6.55
CA GLY A 648 13.98 39.98 5.73
C GLY A 648 12.98 41.14 5.70
N LYS A 649 11.71 40.85 5.42
CA LYS A 649 10.64 41.85 5.27
C LYS A 649 9.72 41.91 6.48
N ILE A 650 9.36 43.13 6.87
CA ILE A 650 8.29 43.41 7.83
C ILE A 650 7.04 43.84 7.05
N THR A 651 5.89 43.30 7.42
CA THR A 651 4.61 43.44 6.70
C THR A 651 3.43 43.45 7.68
N GLY A 652 2.19 43.54 7.16
CA GLY A 652 0.96 43.59 7.96
C GLY A 652 0.41 45.00 8.11
N LYS A 653 -0.85 45.15 8.55
CA LYS A 653 -1.53 46.45 8.60
C LYS A 653 -0.85 47.41 9.59
N TYR A 654 -0.25 46.86 10.64
CA TYR A 654 0.40 47.55 11.74
C TYR A 654 1.86 47.12 11.91
N CYS A 655 2.50 46.62 10.85
CA CYS A 655 3.88 46.09 10.85
C CYS A 655 4.12 44.94 11.86
N GLU A 656 3.07 44.16 12.10
CA GLU A 656 3.01 43.06 13.07
C GLU A 656 3.64 41.75 12.56
N CYS A 657 3.76 41.58 11.24
CA CYS A 657 4.27 40.36 10.61
C CYS A 657 5.71 40.50 10.13
N ASP A 658 6.48 39.41 10.19
CA ASP A 658 7.76 39.29 9.49
C ASP A 658 7.96 37.89 8.90
N ASP A 659 8.97 37.75 8.02
CA ASP A 659 9.34 36.52 7.33
C ASP A 659 10.63 35.87 7.89
N PHE A 660 11.08 36.23 9.11
CA PHE A 660 12.36 35.76 9.66
C PHE A 660 12.33 35.30 11.14
N SER A 661 11.24 35.53 11.86
CA SER A 661 11.05 35.15 13.28
C SER A 661 10.63 33.69 13.50
N CYS A 662 10.30 32.94 12.45
CA CYS A 662 9.79 31.57 12.57
C CYS A 662 10.74 30.60 13.28
N VAL A 663 10.16 29.52 13.80
CA VAL A 663 10.88 28.48 14.53
C VAL A 663 11.99 27.82 13.71
N ARG A 664 13.03 27.38 14.41
CA ARG A 664 14.21 26.73 13.82
C ARG A 664 14.39 25.33 14.39
N TYR A 665 14.77 24.39 13.53
CA TYR A 665 15.15 23.03 13.92
C TYR A 665 16.56 22.75 13.36
N LYS A 666 17.46 22.24 14.20
CA LYS A 666 18.90 22.04 13.88
C LYS A 666 19.64 23.28 13.31
N GLY A 667 19.08 24.48 13.49
CA GLY A 667 19.64 25.75 13.00
C GLY A 667 18.90 26.34 11.80
N GLU A 668 18.12 25.55 11.06
CA GLU A 668 17.39 25.98 9.87
C GLU A 668 15.96 26.40 10.21
N MET A 669 15.51 27.50 9.61
CA MET A 669 14.14 28.01 9.78
C MET A 669 13.15 27.09 9.07
N CYS A 670 12.07 26.73 9.75
CA CYS A 670 11.10 25.75 9.26
C CYS A 670 11.77 24.43 8.78
N SER A 671 12.88 24.04 9.42
CA SER A 671 13.70 22.87 9.04
C SER A 671 14.25 22.89 7.60
N GLY A 672 14.29 24.05 6.93
CA GLY A 672 14.60 24.12 5.50
C GLY A 672 13.50 23.54 4.60
N HIS A 673 12.30 23.30 5.15
CA HIS A 673 11.19 22.59 4.53
C HIS A 673 9.85 23.36 4.67
N GLY A 674 9.93 24.70 4.62
CA GLY A 674 8.77 25.56 4.67
C GLY A 674 9.14 27.04 4.60
N GLN A 675 8.15 27.88 4.26
CA GLN A 675 8.31 29.33 4.29
C GLN A 675 7.89 29.90 5.63
N CYS A 676 8.59 30.94 6.09
CA CYS A 676 8.09 31.76 7.18
C CYS A 676 7.04 32.76 6.66
N SER A 677 5.88 32.81 7.32
CA SER A 677 4.80 33.75 7.02
C SER A 677 4.20 34.27 8.33
N CYS A 678 4.65 35.45 8.77
CA CYS A 678 4.15 36.09 10.00
C CYS A 678 4.41 35.24 11.27
N GLY A 679 5.62 34.70 11.41
CA GLY A 679 6.02 33.88 12.57
C GLY A 679 5.61 32.39 12.50
N ASP A 680 4.69 32.01 11.61
CA ASP A 680 4.30 30.62 11.37
C ASP A 680 5.00 30.01 10.15
N CYS A 681 5.34 28.72 10.26
CA CYS A 681 5.94 27.93 9.19
C CYS A 681 4.85 27.32 8.28
N LEU A 682 4.82 27.75 7.02
CA LEU A 682 4.05 27.12 5.95
C LEU A 682 4.88 26.01 5.32
N CYS A 683 4.64 24.77 5.72
CA CYS A 683 5.44 23.63 5.29
C CYS A 683 5.34 23.33 3.80
N ASP A 684 6.46 22.86 3.26
CA ASP A 684 6.53 22.18 1.97
C ASP A 684 5.69 20.90 2.02
N SER A 685 5.25 20.41 0.87
CA SER A 685 4.19 19.38 0.78
C SER A 685 4.48 18.05 1.45
N ASP A 686 5.74 17.64 1.39
CA ASP A 686 6.19 16.34 1.88
C ASP A 686 6.47 16.42 3.39
N TRP A 687 6.08 17.53 4.04
CA TRP A 687 6.42 17.92 5.40
C TRP A 687 5.22 18.50 6.16
N THR A 688 5.19 18.26 7.47
CA THR A 688 4.12 18.67 8.38
C THR A 688 4.65 18.99 9.77
N GLY A 689 3.75 19.45 10.64
CA GLY A 689 4.04 19.84 12.01
C GLY A 689 4.58 21.27 12.11
N TYR A 690 4.54 21.84 13.31
CA TYR A 690 4.87 23.25 13.55
C TYR A 690 6.30 23.66 13.14
N TYR A 691 7.23 22.70 13.07
CA TYR A 691 8.61 22.91 12.64
C TYR A 691 8.87 22.48 11.19
N CYS A 692 7.88 21.92 10.49
CA CYS A 692 8.03 21.28 9.17
C CYS A 692 9.10 20.18 9.11
N ASN A 693 9.29 19.45 10.21
CA ASN A 693 10.29 18.40 10.35
C ASN A 693 9.72 16.97 10.25
N CYS A 694 8.39 16.82 10.10
CA CYS A 694 7.72 15.52 10.05
C CYS A 694 7.31 15.20 8.61
N THR A 695 7.96 14.24 7.96
CA THR A 695 7.60 13.91 6.57
C THR A 695 6.27 13.18 6.45
N THR A 696 5.50 13.47 5.39
CA THR A 696 4.27 12.76 5.03
C THR A 696 4.54 11.45 4.29
N ARG A 697 5.79 11.21 3.87
CA ARG A 697 6.18 10.02 3.12
C ARG A 697 6.10 8.74 3.95
N THR A 698 5.69 7.67 3.29
CA THR A 698 5.43 6.34 3.87
C THR A 698 6.34 5.24 3.34
N ASP A 699 7.23 5.55 2.39
CA ASP A 699 8.09 4.58 1.70
C ASP A 699 9.09 3.91 2.65
N THR A 700 9.71 4.68 3.54
CA THR A 700 10.59 4.18 4.61
C THR A 700 9.88 3.32 5.65
N CYS A 701 8.55 3.40 5.73
CA CYS A 701 7.71 2.58 6.60
C CYS A 701 7.20 1.29 5.93
N MET A 702 7.46 1.09 4.63
CA MET A 702 6.98 -0.07 3.89
C MET A 702 7.90 -1.28 4.12
N SER A 703 7.34 -2.37 4.64
CA SER A 703 8.08 -3.62 4.88
C SER A 703 8.18 -4.47 3.61
N SER A 704 9.12 -5.43 3.59
CA SER A 704 9.33 -6.36 2.46
C SER A 704 8.11 -7.24 2.14
N ASN A 705 7.17 -7.37 3.08
CA ASN A 705 5.88 -8.02 2.87
C ASN A 705 4.83 -7.13 2.15
N GLY A 706 5.19 -5.91 1.75
CA GLY A 706 4.30 -4.95 1.09
C GLY A 706 3.30 -4.26 2.01
N LEU A 707 3.41 -4.43 3.34
CA LEU A 707 2.55 -3.79 4.32
C LEU A 707 3.30 -2.68 5.08
N LEU A 708 2.60 -1.57 5.28
CA LEU A 708 3.07 -0.45 6.08
C LEU A 708 3.27 -0.90 7.55
N CYS A 709 4.47 -0.70 8.08
CA CYS A 709 4.92 -1.16 9.39
C CYS A 709 4.60 -2.64 9.68
N SER A 710 4.72 -3.50 8.65
CA SER A 710 4.39 -4.93 8.69
C SER A 710 2.96 -5.25 9.16
N GLY A 711 2.04 -4.27 9.13
CA GLY A 711 0.71 -4.38 9.74
C GLY A 711 0.69 -4.39 11.28
N ARG A 712 1.81 -4.05 11.94
CA ARG A 712 2.00 -4.10 13.40
C ARG A 712 2.17 -2.73 14.08
N GLY A 713 2.19 -1.64 13.30
CA GLY A 713 2.41 -0.28 13.77
C GLY A 713 1.78 0.77 12.86
N LYS A 714 2.01 2.04 13.17
CA LYS A 714 1.68 3.20 12.33
C LYS A 714 2.95 3.87 11.83
N CYS A 715 2.90 4.45 10.64
CA CYS A 715 3.97 5.31 10.15
C CYS A 715 3.72 6.73 10.65
N GLU A 716 4.68 7.30 11.39
CA GLU A 716 4.66 8.68 11.86
C GLU A 716 5.99 9.32 11.46
N CYS A 717 5.94 10.43 10.71
CA CYS A 717 7.11 11.14 10.21
C CYS A 717 8.13 10.26 9.44
N GLY A 718 7.66 9.31 8.63
CA GLY A 718 8.53 8.37 7.90
C GLY A 718 9.18 7.28 8.78
N SER A 719 8.75 7.08 10.03
CA SER A 719 9.24 6.02 10.91
C SER A 719 8.09 5.20 11.50
N CYS A 720 8.29 3.89 11.66
CA CYS A 720 7.27 3.02 12.24
C CYS A 720 7.23 3.07 13.77
N VAL A 721 6.06 3.45 14.31
CA VAL A 721 5.71 3.31 15.73
C VAL A 721 4.97 1.99 15.92
N CYS A 722 5.66 1.01 16.50
CA CYS A 722 5.12 -0.34 16.68
C CYS A 722 4.07 -0.39 17.80
N ILE A 723 2.86 -0.86 17.47
CA ILE A 723 1.72 -0.95 18.38
C ILE A 723 1.58 -2.37 18.95
N GLN A 724 1.99 -3.40 18.17
CA GLN A 724 1.92 -4.78 18.64
C GLN A 724 2.98 -5.05 19.74
N PRO A 725 2.60 -5.54 20.94
CA PRO A 725 3.52 -5.77 22.04
C PRO A 725 4.68 -6.71 21.66
N GLY A 726 5.91 -6.27 21.93
CA GLY A 726 7.13 -7.03 21.63
C GLY A 726 7.54 -7.06 20.15
N SER A 727 6.85 -6.31 19.28
CA SER A 727 7.34 -6.04 17.93
C SER A 727 8.30 -4.84 17.91
N TYR A 728 9.36 -4.94 17.11
CA TYR A 728 10.41 -3.94 16.94
C TYR A 728 11.07 -4.08 15.56
N GLY A 729 12.03 -3.20 15.26
CA GLY A 729 12.64 -3.10 13.92
C GLY A 729 12.20 -1.82 13.22
N THR A 730 12.82 -1.51 12.07
CA THR A 730 12.51 -0.28 11.31
C THR A 730 11.10 -0.28 10.75
N THR A 731 10.52 -1.47 10.53
CA THR A 731 9.17 -1.67 9.99
C THR A 731 8.33 -2.61 10.87
N CYS A 732 8.67 -2.73 12.16
CA CYS A 732 8.04 -3.67 13.11
C CYS A 732 8.11 -5.14 12.69
N GLU A 733 9.09 -5.50 11.85
CA GLU A 733 9.21 -6.82 11.24
C GLU A 733 9.60 -7.91 12.24
N LYS A 734 10.41 -7.57 13.25
CA LYS A 734 10.88 -8.49 14.30
C LYS A 734 9.87 -8.55 15.42
N CYS A 735 9.36 -9.74 15.75
CA CYS A 735 8.50 -9.92 16.92
C CYS A 735 8.66 -11.32 17.52
N PRO A 736 9.71 -11.56 18.33
CA PRO A 736 9.99 -12.86 18.92
C PRO A 736 8.94 -13.34 19.93
N THR A 737 8.13 -12.42 20.47
CA THR A 737 7.07 -12.71 21.46
C THR A 737 5.67 -12.60 20.88
N CYS A 738 5.53 -12.43 19.56
CA CYS A 738 4.23 -12.52 18.90
C CYS A 738 3.72 -13.97 19.01
N PRO A 739 2.38 -14.20 19.04
CA PRO A 739 1.83 -15.54 18.89
C PRO A 739 2.37 -16.18 17.61
N ASP A 740 2.75 -17.46 17.70
CA ASP A 740 3.36 -18.19 16.58
C ASP A 740 2.53 -18.07 15.30
N ALA A 741 3.19 -18.16 14.14
CA ALA A 741 2.49 -18.13 12.85
C ALA A 741 1.39 -19.22 12.75
N CYS A 742 1.49 -20.30 13.53
CA CYS A 742 0.43 -21.28 13.74
C CYS A 742 -0.90 -20.66 14.23
N THR A 743 -0.86 -19.71 15.17
CA THR A 743 -2.06 -19.04 15.70
C THR A 743 -2.72 -18.13 14.66
N PHE A 744 -1.92 -17.49 13.79
CA PHE A 744 -2.44 -16.66 12.71
C PHE A 744 -2.97 -17.49 11.54
N LYS A 745 -2.23 -18.53 11.11
CA LYS A 745 -2.65 -19.42 10.01
C LYS A 745 -3.80 -20.37 10.39
N LYS A 746 -4.12 -20.53 11.69
CA LYS A 746 -5.33 -21.24 12.18
C LYS A 746 -6.64 -20.72 11.56
N SER A 747 -6.74 -19.41 11.27
CA SER A 747 -7.95 -18.87 10.63
C SER A 747 -8.18 -19.35 9.19
N VAL A 748 -7.13 -19.88 8.55
CA VAL A 748 -7.17 -20.40 7.17
C VAL A 748 -7.57 -21.87 7.15
N SER A 749 -7.14 -22.67 8.12
CA SER A 749 -7.53 -24.08 8.22
C SER A 749 -9.01 -24.28 8.59
N SER A 750 -9.66 -23.28 9.19
CA SER A 750 -11.11 -23.28 9.47
C SER A 750 -12.03 -22.98 8.27
N VAL A 751 -11.48 -22.59 7.10
CA VAL A 751 -12.26 -22.08 5.96
C VAL A 751 -13.17 -23.15 5.29
N ARG A 752 -13.07 -24.43 5.66
CA ARG A 752 -13.97 -25.49 5.15
C ARG A 752 -15.38 -25.48 5.77
N SER A 753 -15.65 -24.62 6.77
CA SER A 753 -16.88 -24.71 7.60
C SER A 753 -17.74 -23.44 7.70
N SER A 754 -17.45 -22.34 7.00
CA SER A 754 -18.33 -21.16 7.02
C SER A 754 -18.34 -20.34 5.72
N THR A 755 -19.55 -20.04 5.25
CA THR A 755 -19.82 -19.06 4.19
C THR A 755 -19.62 -17.64 4.71
N ALA A 756 -18.40 -17.12 4.62
CA ALA A 756 -18.08 -15.74 5.01
C ALA A 756 -17.05 -15.11 4.07
N GLU A 757 -17.51 -14.21 3.19
CA GLU A 757 -16.74 -13.54 2.13
C GLU A 757 -15.59 -12.61 2.62
N SER A 758 -15.39 -12.52 3.94
CA SER A 758 -14.41 -11.62 4.58
C SER A 758 -13.03 -12.25 4.82
N CYS A 759 -12.89 -13.58 4.77
CA CYS A 759 -11.64 -14.26 5.16
C CYS A 759 -10.49 -14.20 4.15
N THR A 760 -10.73 -13.81 2.89
CA THR A 760 -9.72 -13.82 1.81
C THR A 760 -8.61 -12.77 1.98
N ARG A 761 -8.73 -11.88 2.96
CA ARG A 761 -7.99 -10.61 3.03
C ARG A 761 -6.62 -10.66 3.72
N LYS A 762 -6.32 -11.73 4.45
CA LYS A 762 -5.10 -11.83 5.30
C LYS A 762 -4.06 -12.85 4.82
N THR A 763 -4.29 -13.55 3.71
CA THR A 763 -3.34 -14.55 3.22
C THR A 763 -3.20 -14.56 1.70
N LEU A 764 -2.09 -14.01 1.21
CA LEU A 764 -1.54 -14.24 -0.13
C LEU A 764 -0.91 -15.66 -0.23
N ALA A 765 -1.48 -16.64 0.46
CA ALA A 765 -0.98 -18.02 0.48
C ALA A 765 -1.78 -18.86 -0.50
N THR A 766 -1.11 -19.42 -1.50
CA THR A 766 -1.74 -20.39 -2.41
C THR A 766 -1.90 -21.72 -1.65
N VAL A 767 -3.10 -21.99 -1.13
CA VAL A 767 -3.37 -23.23 -0.40
C VAL A 767 -3.48 -24.41 -1.37
N THR A 768 -2.35 -25.00 -1.72
CA THR A 768 -2.28 -26.28 -2.45
C THR A 768 -2.26 -27.44 -1.47
N VAL A 769 -3.41 -28.10 -1.29
CA VAL A 769 -3.51 -29.33 -0.52
C VAL A 769 -2.83 -30.47 -1.28
N VAL A 770 -1.62 -30.86 -0.85
CA VAL A 770 -0.90 -32.02 -1.41
C VAL A 770 -0.94 -33.17 -0.41
N MET A 771 -1.35 -34.35 -0.89
CA MET A 771 -1.75 -35.49 -0.05
C MET A 771 -0.59 -36.32 0.54
N ARG A 772 0.68 -36.00 0.24
CA ARG A 772 1.86 -36.67 0.84
C ARG A 772 3.16 -35.91 0.57
N GLY A 773 3.91 -35.62 1.62
CA GLY A 773 5.28 -35.10 1.58
C GLY A 773 5.76 -34.76 2.98
N HIS A 774 6.89 -35.34 3.42
CA HIS A 774 7.51 -34.97 4.69
C HIS A 774 8.68 -34.05 4.40
N TRP A 775 8.49 -32.74 4.58
CA TRP A 775 9.52 -31.73 4.37
C TRP A 775 10.32 -31.53 5.67
N GLN A 776 11.63 -31.29 5.57
CA GLN A 776 12.51 -31.15 6.74
C GLN A 776 12.45 -29.75 7.35
N ASP A 777 12.14 -28.73 6.56
CA ASP A 777 12.07 -27.32 6.97
C ASP A 777 10.64 -26.78 7.17
N ALA A 778 9.66 -27.68 7.36
CA ALA A 778 8.26 -27.29 7.57
C ALA A 778 7.90 -27.18 9.06
N VAL A 779 7.17 -26.12 9.42
CA VAL A 779 6.71 -25.88 10.80
C VAL A 779 5.40 -26.64 11.05
N ASN A 780 5.42 -27.49 12.08
CA ASN A 780 4.27 -28.28 12.51
C ASN A 780 3.39 -27.50 13.48
N CYS A 781 2.11 -27.33 13.13
CA CYS A 781 1.12 -26.63 13.93
C CYS A 781 -0.03 -27.57 14.33
N THR A 782 -0.51 -27.43 15.57
CA THR A 782 -1.66 -28.19 16.07
C THR A 782 -2.62 -27.28 16.83
N TYR A 783 -3.93 -27.48 16.68
CA TYR A 783 -4.93 -26.83 17.53
C TYR A 783 -6.13 -27.73 17.78
N LYS A 784 -6.84 -27.47 18.88
CA LYS A 784 -8.12 -28.11 19.20
C LYS A 784 -9.26 -27.27 18.60
N ASN A 785 -10.22 -27.91 17.92
CA ASN A 785 -11.44 -27.26 17.45
C ASN A 785 -12.51 -27.20 18.54
N GLU A 786 -13.66 -26.56 18.26
CA GLU A 786 -14.81 -26.49 19.17
C GLU A 786 -15.38 -27.89 19.50
N ASP A 787 -15.32 -28.83 18.55
CA ASP A 787 -15.71 -30.24 18.72
C ASP A 787 -14.70 -31.09 19.52
N ASP A 788 -13.74 -30.45 20.19
CA ASP A 788 -12.68 -31.08 20.98
C ASP A 788 -11.73 -32.01 20.18
N CYS A 789 -11.81 -32.01 18.85
CA CYS A 789 -10.91 -32.74 17.94
C CYS A 789 -9.58 -32.00 17.73
N VAL A 790 -8.49 -32.75 17.57
CA VAL A 790 -7.16 -32.19 17.27
C VAL A 790 -6.95 -32.11 15.76
N ILE A 791 -6.76 -30.89 15.25
CA ILE A 791 -6.40 -30.60 13.86
C ILE A 791 -4.88 -30.37 13.79
N ARG A 792 -4.23 -31.05 12.84
CA ARG A 792 -2.81 -30.92 12.53
C ARG A 792 -2.63 -30.27 11.16
N PHE A 793 -1.75 -29.29 11.08
CA PHE A 793 -1.35 -28.71 9.79
C PHE A 793 0.14 -28.39 9.79
N GLN A 794 0.75 -28.40 8.61
CA GLN A 794 2.13 -28.00 8.39
C GLN A 794 2.14 -26.76 7.50
N TYR A 795 3.11 -25.87 7.68
CA TYR A 795 3.38 -24.84 6.69
C TYR A 795 4.87 -24.76 6.37
N TYR A 796 5.16 -24.46 5.12
CA TYR A 796 6.50 -24.24 4.59
C TYR A 796 6.52 -22.88 3.90
N GLU A 797 7.61 -22.15 4.02
CA GLU A 797 7.82 -20.90 3.27
C GLU A 797 9.03 -21.09 2.37
N ASP A 798 8.80 -21.02 1.07
CA ASP A 798 9.84 -21.16 0.06
C ASP A 798 10.78 -19.93 0.09
N SER A 799 12.01 -20.11 -0.36
CA SER A 799 13.02 -19.09 -0.69
C SER A 799 12.45 -17.87 -1.44
N SER A 800 11.41 -18.08 -2.26
CA SER A 800 10.70 -17.05 -3.02
C SER A 800 9.62 -16.28 -2.23
N GLY A 801 9.50 -16.52 -0.92
CA GLY A 801 8.50 -15.90 -0.02
C GLY A 801 7.09 -16.52 -0.10
N LYS A 802 6.94 -17.69 -0.74
CA LYS A 802 5.64 -18.34 -0.96
C LYS A 802 5.31 -19.29 0.18
N SER A 803 4.30 -18.97 1.00
CA SER A 803 3.80 -19.88 2.03
C SER A 803 2.89 -20.97 1.43
N ILE A 804 3.22 -22.24 1.65
CA ILE A 804 2.40 -23.41 1.34
C ILE A 804 1.83 -23.99 2.64
N LEU A 805 0.55 -24.37 2.64
CA LEU A 805 -0.17 -24.90 3.81
C LEU A 805 -0.70 -26.32 3.53
N TYR A 806 -0.35 -27.28 4.39
CA TYR A 806 -0.84 -28.66 4.35
C TYR A 806 -1.71 -28.94 5.56
N VAL A 807 -2.97 -29.30 5.38
CA VAL A 807 -3.89 -29.66 6.46
C VAL A 807 -4.18 -31.16 6.41
N VAL A 808 -4.09 -31.86 7.55
CA VAL A 808 -4.45 -33.27 7.64
C VAL A 808 -5.97 -33.40 7.57
N GLU A 809 -6.47 -34.23 6.64
CA GLU A 809 -7.90 -34.25 6.27
C GLU A 809 -8.81 -34.87 7.36
N GLU A 810 -8.34 -35.88 8.09
CA GLU A 810 -9.09 -36.47 9.21
C GLU A 810 -8.61 -35.89 10.55
N PRO A 811 -9.45 -35.13 11.28
CA PRO A 811 -9.11 -34.64 12.61
C PRO A 811 -9.22 -35.76 13.66
N GLU A 812 -8.28 -35.77 14.61
CA GLU A 812 -8.25 -36.76 15.70
C GLU A 812 -9.33 -36.40 16.75
N CYS A 813 -10.56 -36.87 16.55
CA CYS A 813 -11.69 -36.70 17.47
C CYS A 813 -11.76 -37.83 18.52
N PRO A 814 -12.22 -37.55 19.76
CA PRO A 814 -12.51 -38.60 20.73
C PRO A 814 -13.65 -39.50 20.24
N LYS A 815 -13.36 -40.77 19.98
CA LYS A 815 -14.39 -41.77 19.62
C LYS A 815 -15.24 -42.05 20.85
N GLY A 816 -16.57 -42.00 20.70
CA GLY A 816 -17.51 -42.38 21.75
C GLY A 816 -17.33 -43.83 22.20
N PRO A 817 -17.83 -44.20 23.40
CA PRO A 817 -17.71 -45.57 23.90
C PRO A 817 -18.39 -46.56 22.93
N ASP A 818 -17.69 -47.65 22.63
CA ASP A 818 -18.17 -48.66 21.68
C ASP A 818 -19.46 -49.33 22.20
N ILE A 819 -20.56 -49.06 21.51
CA ILE A 819 -21.90 -49.56 21.82
C ILE A 819 -21.91 -51.10 21.85
N LEU A 820 -21.09 -51.76 21.02
CA LEU A 820 -20.97 -53.22 21.01
C LEU A 820 -20.35 -53.73 22.31
N VAL A 821 -19.31 -53.08 22.81
CA VAL A 821 -18.64 -53.44 24.08
C VAL A 821 -19.59 -53.23 25.26
N VAL A 822 -20.33 -52.12 25.28
CA VAL A 822 -21.35 -51.87 26.31
C VAL A 822 -22.43 -52.96 26.28
N LEU A 823 -23.01 -53.26 25.11
CA LEU A 823 -24.03 -54.31 24.96
C LEU A 823 -23.53 -55.69 25.38
N LEU A 824 -22.33 -56.09 24.95
CA LEU A 824 -21.72 -57.38 25.31
C LEU A 824 -21.46 -57.48 26.82
N SER A 825 -21.02 -56.38 27.47
CA SER A 825 -20.80 -56.36 28.92
C SER A 825 -22.10 -56.56 29.71
N VAL A 826 -23.18 -55.90 29.31
CA VAL A 826 -24.50 -56.01 29.95
C VAL A 826 -25.09 -57.41 29.73
N MET A 827 -25.04 -57.94 28.50
CA MET A 827 -25.51 -59.29 28.19
C MET A 827 -24.73 -60.36 28.96
N GLY A 828 -23.40 -60.23 29.06
CA GLY A 828 -22.55 -61.14 29.83
C GLY A 828 -22.87 -61.14 31.33
N ALA A 829 -23.13 -59.96 31.92
CA ALA A 829 -23.52 -59.83 33.32
C ALA A 829 -24.87 -60.51 33.62
N ILE A 830 -25.89 -60.31 32.77
CA ILE A 830 -27.20 -60.95 32.91
C ILE A 830 -27.07 -62.48 32.85
N LEU A 831 -26.27 -62.99 31.91
CA LEU A 831 -26.10 -64.44 31.71
C LEU A 831 -25.34 -65.10 32.88
N LEU A 832 -24.34 -64.42 33.44
CA LEU A 832 -23.64 -64.86 34.65
C LEU A 832 -24.56 -64.91 35.89
N ILE A 833 -25.41 -63.90 36.08
CA ILE A 833 -26.38 -63.87 37.20
C ILE A 833 -27.41 -65.01 37.04
N GLY A 834 -27.88 -65.27 35.82
CA GLY A 834 -28.74 -66.41 35.50
C GLY A 834 -28.10 -67.77 35.81
N LEU A 835 -26.84 -67.97 35.44
CA LEU A 835 -26.09 -69.19 35.77
C LEU A 835 -25.87 -69.35 37.28
N ALA A 836 -25.51 -68.27 37.99
CA ALA A 836 -25.29 -68.31 39.44
C ALA A 836 -26.57 -68.68 40.19
N THR A 837 -27.72 -68.10 39.84
CA THR A 837 -29.02 -68.42 40.45
C THR A 837 -29.45 -69.86 40.19
N LEU A 838 -29.25 -70.39 38.98
CA LEU A 838 -29.51 -71.80 38.67
C LEU A 838 -28.59 -72.76 39.44
N LEU A 839 -27.30 -72.43 39.61
CA LEU A 839 -26.37 -73.24 40.40
C LEU A 839 -26.73 -73.24 41.89
N ILE A 840 -27.12 -72.10 42.46
CA ILE A 840 -27.60 -71.99 43.83
C ILE A 840 -28.88 -72.81 44.02
N TRP A 841 -29.84 -72.71 43.09
CA TRP A 841 -31.09 -73.48 43.14
C TRP A 841 -30.84 -74.99 43.07
N LYS A 842 -29.98 -75.44 42.15
CA LYS A 842 -29.57 -76.85 42.04
C LYS A 842 -28.85 -77.35 43.30
N LEU A 843 -28.00 -76.52 43.91
CA LEU A 843 -27.33 -76.85 45.17
C LEU A 843 -28.34 -77.00 46.33
N LEU A 844 -29.30 -76.08 46.44
CA LEU A 844 -30.35 -76.14 47.46
C LEU A 844 -31.24 -77.38 47.31
N ILE A 845 -31.67 -77.73 46.09
CA ILE A 845 -32.39 -78.98 45.82
C ILE A 845 -31.53 -80.18 46.19
N THR A 846 -30.26 -80.23 45.76
CA THR A 846 -29.36 -81.36 46.07
C THR A 846 -29.17 -81.55 47.58
N ILE A 847 -29.16 -80.47 48.37
CA ILE A 847 -29.09 -80.54 49.84
C ILE A 847 -30.42 -81.04 50.43
N HIS A 848 -31.56 -80.63 49.88
CA HIS A 848 -32.87 -81.10 50.34
C HIS A 848 -33.07 -82.59 50.02
N ASP A 849 -32.79 -83.01 48.79
CA ASP A 849 -32.87 -84.41 48.36
C ASP A 849 -31.92 -85.31 49.18
N ARG A 850 -30.70 -84.84 49.49
CA ARG A 850 -29.79 -85.61 50.37
C ARG A 850 -30.29 -85.73 51.80
N LYS A 851 -31.04 -84.75 52.32
CA LYS A 851 -31.67 -84.84 53.66
C LYS A 851 -32.84 -85.82 53.65
N GLU A 852 -33.73 -85.74 52.67
CA GLU A 852 -34.85 -86.69 52.56
C GLU A 852 -34.36 -88.11 52.24
N PHE A 853 -33.31 -88.28 51.42
CA PHE A 853 -32.70 -89.59 51.17
C PHE A 853 -32.07 -90.19 52.43
N ALA A 854 -31.34 -89.41 53.23
CA ALA A 854 -30.76 -89.89 54.49
C ALA A 854 -31.85 -90.33 55.49
N LYS A 855 -32.94 -89.57 55.58
CA LYS A 855 -34.12 -89.93 56.38
C LYS A 855 -34.79 -91.22 55.86
N PHE A 856 -34.91 -91.37 54.54
CA PHE A 856 -35.43 -92.60 53.93
C PHE A 856 -34.53 -93.82 54.17
N GLU A 857 -33.21 -93.66 54.21
CA GLU A 857 -32.30 -94.76 54.60
C GLU A 857 -32.41 -95.14 56.07
N GLU A 858 -32.60 -94.19 57.00
CA GLU A 858 -32.90 -94.52 58.41
C GLU A 858 -34.24 -95.27 58.55
N GLU A 859 -35.27 -94.87 57.80
CA GLU A 859 -36.56 -95.58 57.76
C GLU A 859 -36.42 -96.99 57.15
N ARG A 860 -35.64 -97.17 56.07
CA ARG A 860 -35.31 -98.49 55.50
C ARG A 860 -34.52 -99.38 56.44
N ALA A 861 -33.54 -98.84 57.17
CA ALA A 861 -32.66 -99.62 58.04
C ALA A 861 -33.41 -100.31 59.19
N ARG A 862 -34.59 -99.80 59.57
CA ARG A 862 -35.47 -100.39 60.59
C ARG A 862 -36.31 -101.57 60.11
N ALA A 863 -36.32 -101.88 58.81
CA ALA A 863 -37.12 -102.95 58.23
C ALA A 863 -36.23 -104.08 57.68
N LYS A 864 -36.22 -105.24 58.36
CA LYS A 864 -35.61 -106.48 57.85
C LYS A 864 -36.45 -107.72 58.18
N TRP A 865 -36.69 -108.53 57.15
CA TRP A 865 -37.17 -109.92 57.15
C TRP A 865 -36.45 -110.67 56.00
N ASP A 866 -36.67 -111.98 55.82
CA ASP A 866 -35.56 -112.95 55.71
C ASP A 866 -35.36 -113.71 54.36
N THR A 867 -34.21 -114.41 54.25
CA THR A 867 -33.88 -115.64 53.45
C THR A 867 -33.59 -115.69 51.92
N ALA A 868 -32.35 -116.18 51.61
CA ALA A 868 -31.90 -117.29 50.71
C ALA A 868 -31.96 -117.26 49.15
N ASN A 869 -30.97 -117.94 48.49
CA ASN A 869 -30.69 -117.96 47.03
C ASN A 869 -29.78 -119.15 46.59
N ASN A 870 -29.69 -119.55 45.29
CA ASN A 870 -28.67 -120.51 44.71
C ASN A 870 -28.55 -120.43 43.12
N PRO A 871 -27.64 -121.13 42.36
CA PRO A 871 -26.32 -120.58 41.91
C PRO A 871 -25.81 -120.88 40.44
N LEU A 872 -24.55 -120.47 40.12
CA LEU A 872 -23.52 -120.97 39.12
C LEU A 872 -23.50 -120.56 37.60
N TYR A 873 -22.49 -119.78 37.13
CA TYR A 873 -21.82 -119.82 35.76
C TYR A 873 -20.57 -118.87 35.57
N LYS A 874 -19.60 -119.09 34.61
CA LYS A 874 -18.37 -118.24 34.26
C LYS A 874 -17.52 -118.69 32.98
N GLU A 875 -16.68 -117.82 32.32
CA GLU A 875 -15.61 -118.18 31.28
C GLU A 875 -14.46 -117.12 30.93
N ALA A 876 -13.50 -117.33 29.96
CA ALA A 876 -12.09 -116.72 29.86
C ALA A 876 -11.32 -116.52 28.46
N THR A 877 -10.05 -115.98 28.36
CA THR A 877 -9.12 -115.85 27.13
C THR A 877 -7.58 -115.44 27.37
N SER A 878 -6.58 -115.58 26.41
CA SER A 878 -5.10 -115.17 26.53
C SER A 878 -4.17 -115.09 25.21
N THR A 879 -2.84 -114.70 25.26
CA THR A 879 -1.83 -114.55 24.10
C THR A 879 -0.28 -114.60 24.46
N PHE A 880 0.73 -114.65 23.52
CA PHE A 880 2.19 -115.06 23.73
C PHE A 880 3.35 -114.33 22.90
N THR A 881 4.67 -114.62 23.09
CA THR A 881 5.91 -114.00 22.43
C THR A 881 7.11 -114.97 22.07
N ASN A 882 8.22 -114.52 21.40
CA ASN A 882 9.32 -115.35 20.79
C ASN A 882 10.79 -114.81 20.97
N ILE A 883 11.84 -115.66 20.86
CA ILE A 883 13.29 -115.36 21.12
C ILE A 883 14.25 -116.25 20.26
N THR A 884 15.35 -115.74 19.66
CA THR A 884 16.60 -116.52 19.35
C THR A 884 17.76 -115.69 18.75
N TYR A 885 18.95 -115.68 19.38
CA TYR A 885 20.32 -115.94 18.84
C TYR A 885 21.41 -115.61 19.90
N ARG A 886 22.62 -116.19 19.80
CA ARG A 886 23.62 -116.25 20.89
C ARG A 886 25.07 -116.26 20.36
N GLY A 887 26.01 -115.66 21.10
CA GLY A 887 27.47 -115.72 20.90
C GLY A 887 28.14 -114.36 21.15
N THR A 888 29.28 -114.24 21.83
CA THR A 888 30.16 -115.22 22.50
C THR A 888 30.40 -114.84 23.95
#